data_AF-A0AA96ZG49-F1
#
_entry.id   AF-A0AA96ZG49-F1
#
_cell.length_a   1.000
_cell.length_b   1.000
_cell.length_c   1.000
_cell.angle_alpha   90.00
_cell.angle_beta   90.00
_cell.angle_gamma   90.00
#
_symmetry.space_group_name_H-M   'P 1'
#
loop_
_entity.id
_entity.type
_entity.pdbx_description
1 polymer ?
#
loop_
_entity_poly.entity_id
_entity_poly.type
_entity_poly.pdbx_seq_one_letter_code
_entity_poly.pdbx_strand_id
1 'polypeptide(L)'
;MRTQKRTADRSRSATPVAPGAPLAAAALAVLALLTAAAPATAADPTAGPTAATAPAAPAASGSAASAPAATAPAASAPAAGSAASAPAAGSAAGLLPAEATQAERLAAELRKDPVYISADQPRQVPRSLGPEFAAVARRTGVPTYVLVLPDADRTLLAQVHDRLGADGLYVLVQKYGGLTVSTFGVDLPAEDAARIANHVTPYDAGPLAGFTVFADKVVQGKDRVAAEAEAVYRDHGDLPRTYISATDRQNQNLTLGLAVVVLPGLLLALGLRLSRRRGLPRPTEPASAARRPGAVDLGKQPAVALAKAKNPAAKGPAAKSPAKSTAKSTVAKNPKKKAGQPAPAPLRRTVLAVTLLATVAAVLGVVLAAPKVFPQTLDDPDLTVTQADLDARTTEAAAALAADGIYQDPSAPTALTPAQLAAVRQRTAELAAKTPVYLLFTGSDSDDESGGSSTTLLAQVHQRTGRDGVYVQVDPVGGYFELAEFGPAGTDAPTRFRRADLRYPDRSTASDDLRIPDRLNSVLDTVAAAQPTGEPAYGNGPTALPELRSNKLPPLFSSDFGPGLMLGFMLYGVLLLLAWAAIAVTRAVVRSRRALAADPTPPQHAATGPRRTAAQPSARQLRGWAAEDTRALAVRLAAADQDAPGRTRAWDCLDAAELLLGEDGGRTADPSDLAAATALARAGFDALHGSREARLCRLNPLHGAADGGKVPSWFPVVDLGTGTASLCTDCRDALQRGGANRPAADRTARRAEADKLLLRVPGADGRTEATVWDRSGQVLPAALENLDALVLRARESASVQ
;
A
#
# COMPACT_ATOMS: atom_id res chain seq x y z
N MET A 1 23.62 37.61 -28.84
CA MET A 1 24.02 36.29 -29.36
C MET A 1 24.53 35.48 -28.18
N ARG A 2 24.02 34.33 -27.73
CA ARG A 2 22.93 33.42 -28.12
C ARG A 2 21.99 33.28 -26.92
N THR A 3 20.69 33.42 -27.14
CA THR A 3 19.62 33.23 -26.15
C THR A 3 19.21 31.76 -26.12
N GLN A 4 19.50 31.06 -25.02
CA GLN A 4 19.05 29.69 -24.80
C GLN A 4 17.68 29.74 -24.08
N LYS A 5 16.61 29.56 -24.86
CA LYS A 5 15.24 29.34 -24.39
C LYS A 5 15.20 28.00 -23.66
N ARG A 6 15.04 28.00 -22.33
CA ARG A 6 14.69 26.80 -21.55
C ARG A 6 13.21 26.50 -21.77
N THR A 7 12.92 25.45 -22.52
CA THR A 7 11.61 24.79 -22.55
C THR A 7 11.44 23.96 -21.28
N ALA A 8 10.34 24.19 -20.57
CA ALA A 8 9.87 23.32 -19.51
C ALA A 8 9.13 22.14 -20.15
N ASP A 9 9.74 20.96 -20.15
CA ASP A 9 9.04 19.72 -20.42
C ASP A 9 9.45 18.69 -19.35
N ARG A 10 8.58 18.48 -18.38
CA ARG A 10 8.63 17.39 -17.40
C ARG A 10 7.22 16.81 -17.32
N SER A 11 6.76 16.26 -18.44
CA SER A 11 5.67 15.29 -18.44
C SER A 11 6.16 14.02 -17.73
N ARG A 12 5.71 13.82 -16.48
CA ARG A 12 5.83 12.54 -15.78
C ARG A 12 4.98 11.52 -16.54
N SER A 13 5.62 10.61 -17.25
CA SER A 13 5.00 9.39 -17.77
C SER A 13 4.64 8.47 -16.59
N ALA A 14 3.44 8.65 -16.03
CA ALA A 14 2.84 7.65 -15.16
C ALA A 14 2.27 6.54 -16.05
N THR A 15 2.95 5.39 -16.09
CA THR A 15 2.37 4.15 -16.62
C THR A 15 1.17 3.75 -15.75
N PRO A 16 -0.06 3.65 -16.30
CA PRO A 16 -1.19 3.17 -15.53
C PRO A 16 -1.07 1.65 -15.36
N VAL A 17 -0.84 1.20 -14.13
CA VAL A 17 -0.94 -0.21 -13.75
C VAL A 17 -2.42 -0.60 -13.78
N ALA A 18 -2.76 -1.56 -14.63
CA ALA A 18 -4.10 -2.09 -14.78
C ALA A 18 -4.63 -2.71 -13.47
N PRO A 19 -5.80 -2.31 -12.95
CA PRO A 19 -6.44 -2.96 -11.82
C PRO A 19 -7.24 -4.17 -12.33
N GLY A 20 -6.61 -5.36 -12.37
CA GLY A 20 -7.35 -6.57 -12.76
C GLY A 20 -6.61 -7.90 -12.67
N ALA A 21 -5.27 -7.92 -12.73
CA ALA A 21 -4.49 -9.15 -12.73
C ALA A 21 -4.04 -9.73 -11.36
N PRO A 22 -4.08 -9.05 -10.19
CA PRO A 22 -3.35 -9.56 -9.02
C PRO A 22 -4.04 -10.73 -8.29
N LEU A 23 -5.34 -10.98 -8.51
CA LEU A 23 -6.07 -12.01 -7.76
C LEU A 23 -5.81 -13.44 -8.26
N ALA A 24 -5.55 -13.63 -9.56
CA ALA A 24 -5.22 -14.94 -10.11
C ALA A 24 -3.75 -15.31 -9.84
N ALA A 25 -2.83 -14.33 -9.94
CA ALA A 25 -1.41 -14.52 -9.63
C ALA A 25 -1.17 -14.76 -8.13
N ALA A 26 -1.88 -14.06 -7.23
CA ALA A 26 -1.80 -14.30 -5.79
C ALA A 26 -2.35 -15.69 -5.39
N ALA A 27 -3.42 -16.16 -6.04
CA ALA A 27 -3.96 -17.50 -5.80
C ALA A 27 -3.01 -18.63 -6.30
N LEU A 28 -2.31 -18.41 -7.42
CA LEU A 28 -1.28 -19.32 -7.94
C LEU A 28 0.01 -19.30 -7.12
N ALA A 29 0.44 -18.15 -6.61
CA ALA A 29 1.61 -18.02 -5.73
C ALA A 29 1.40 -18.74 -4.38
N VAL A 30 0.20 -18.63 -3.80
CA VAL A 30 -0.17 -19.37 -2.57
C VAL A 30 -0.22 -20.88 -2.82
N LEU A 31 -0.67 -21.33 -4.00
CA LEU A 31 -0.69 -22.75 -4.37
C LEU A 31 0.71 -23.31 -4.67
N ALA A 32 1.62 -22.48 -5.22
CA ALA A 32 3.03 -22.84 -5.44
C ALA A 32 3.82 -22.96 -4.12
N LEU A 33 3.59 -22.06 -3.16
CA LEU A 33 4.17 -22.13 -1.82
C LEU A 33 3.67 -23.35 -1.00
N LEU A 34 2.45 -23.82 -1.26
CA LEU A 34 1.87 -25.02 -0.62
C LEU A 34 2.34 -26.35 -1.24
N THR A 35 2.94 -26.35 -2.44
CA THR A 35 3.38 -27.56 -3.15
C THR A 35 4.90 -27.80 -3.09
N ALA A 36 5.69 -26.79 -2.71
CA ALA A 36 7.15 -26.90 -2.58
C ALA A 36 7.63 -27.60 -1.29
N ALA A 37 6.73 -27.98 -0.37
CA ALA A 37 7.06 -28.72 0.84
C ALA A 37 6.80 -30.22 0.69
N ALA A 38 7.61 -30.89 -0.14
CA ALA A 38 7.77 -32.35 -0.12
C ALA A 38 9.29 -32.65 0.00
N PRO A 39 9.73 -33.47 0.97
CA PRO A 39 11.14 -33.71 1.16
C PRO A 39 11.66 -34.67 0.09
N ALA A 40 12.50 -34.16 -0.81
CA ALA A 40 13.36 -35.02 -1.62
C ALA A 40 14.47 -35.57 -0.72
N THR A 41 14.38 -36.85 -0.40
CA THR A 41 15.48 -37.64 0.14
C THR A 41 16.42 -37.98 -1.00
N ALA A 42 17.62 -37.38 -1.00
CA ALA A 42 18.73 -37.82 -1.83
C ALA A 42 20.02 -37.75 -1.01
N ALA A 43 20.77 -38.84 -1.10
CA ALA A 43 21.90 -39.20 -0.27
C ALA A 43 23.13 -38.32 -0.53
N ASP A 44 23.89 -38.06 0.53
CA ASP A 44 25.25 -37.56 0.46
C ASP A 44 26.18 -38.60 1.11
N PRO A 45 27.17 -39.16 0.39
CA PRO A 45 28.20 -40.00 0.98
C PRO A 45 29.49 -39.20 1.11
N THR A 46 29.91 -38.88 2.33
CA THR A 46 31.33 -38.94 2.70
C THR A 46 31.49 -38.86 4.21
N ALA A 47 32.02 -39.95 4.76
CA ALA A 47 32.44 -40.08 6.14
C ALA A 47 33.91 -39.65 6.30
N GLY A 48 34.22 -39.00 7.41
CA GLY A 48 35.59 -38.68 7.84
C GLY A 48 35.59 -38.05 9.26
N PRO A 49 36.21 -38.65 10.29
CA PRO A 49 35.84 -38.42 11.70
C PRO A 49 36.86 -37.62 12.52
N THR A 50 36.39 -36.96 13.60
CA THR A 50 37.05 -36.79 14.93
C THR A 50 36.12 -35.93 15.81
N ALA A 51 35.40 -36.44 16.81
CA ALA A 51 35.83 -36.88 18.15
C ALA A 51 36.22 -35.75 19.12
N ALA A 52 35.30 -35.42 20.06
CA ALA A 52 35.50 -35.01 21.47
C ALA A 52 34.18 -34.38 22.00
N THR A 53 33.24 -35.13 22.58
CA THR A 53 33.11 -35.55 24.00
C THR A 53 32.81 -34.41 25.01
N ALA A 54 31.50 -34.16 25.22
CA ALA A 54 30.75 -34.02 26.50
C ALA A 54 31.15 -32.94 27.56
N PRO A 55 30.30 -32.62 28.58
CA PRO A 55 28.95 -33.12 28.88
C PRO A 55 27.88 -32.04 29.19
N ALA A 56 26.66 -32.56 29.31
CA ALA A 56 25.40 -31.92 29.67
C ALA A 56 25.17 -31.77 31.19
N ALA A 57 24.24 -30.87 31.56
CA ALA A 57 23.13 -31.01 32.55
C ALA A 57 22.83 -29.67 33.27
N PRO A 58 21.67 -29.49 33.93
CA PRO A 58 20.33 -29.74 33.42
C PRO A 58 19.38 -28.53 33.65
N ALA A 59 18.22 -28.61 32.99
CA ALA A 59 17.06 -27.77 33.24
C ALA A 59 16.44 -28.02 34.63
N ALA A 60 15.95 -26.96 35.27
CA ALA A 60 14.99 -27.03 36.37
C ALA A 60 13.84 -26.07 36.12
N SER A 61 12.67 -26.66 35.99
CA SER A 61 11.32 -26.11 35.96
C SER A 61 10.95 -25.48 37.30
N GLY A 62 10.16 -24.40 37.30
CA GLY A 62 9.59 -23.82 38.51
C GLY A 62 8.44 -22.87 38.21
N SER A 63 7.23 -23.31 38.54
CA SER A 63 5.94 -22.69 38.28
C SER A 63 5.67 -21.36 38.98
N ALA A 64 4.75 -20.62 38.35
CA ALA A 64 3.88 -19.57 38.85
C ALA A 64 3.49 -19.60 40.34
N ALA A 65 3.40 -18.41 40.95
CA ALA A 65 2.33 -18.05 41.87
C ALA A 65 2.22 -16.53 42.01
N SER A 66 0.98 -16.03 41.87
CA SER A 66 0.58 -14.64 42.04
C SER A 66 0.20 -14.33 43.49
N ALA A 67 0.31 -13.04 43.84
CA ALA A 67 -0.40 -12.28 44.89
C ALA A 67 0.12 -12.35 46.34
N PRO A 68 -0.24 -11.40 47.24
CA PRO A 68 -0.72 -10.02 47.06
C PRO A 68 0.04 -8.97 47.92
N ALA A 69 -0.38 -7.72 47.74
CA ALA A 69 -0.04 -6.53 48.52
C ALA A 69 -0.16 -6.69 50.05
N ALA A 70 0.79 -6.06 50.77
CA ALA A 70 0.66 -5.71 52.17
C ALA A 70 1.09 -4.25 52.38
N THR A 71 0.21 -3.53 53.05
CA THR A 71 0.23 -2.10 53.35
C THR A 71 0.95 -1.83 54.68
N ALA A 72 1.50 -0.61 54.78
CA ALA A 72 1.77 0.18 56.00
C ALA A 72 3.10 -0.05 56.76
N PRO A 73 3.55 0.91 57.60
CA PRO A 73 3.42 2.37 57.57
C PRO A 73 4.75 3.13 57.77
N ALA A 74 4.64 4.46 57.72
CA ALA A 74 5.66 5.46 58.01
C ALA A 74 6.33 5.31 59.39
N ALA A 75 7.65 5.58 59.41
CA ALA A 75 8.38 5.98 60.61
C ALA A 75 9.32 7.14 60.26
N SER A 76 8.94 8.33 60.73
CA SER A 76 9.77 9.54 60.74
C SER A 76 10.86 9.38 61.80
N ALA A 77 12.12 9.65 61.45
CA ALA A 77 13.15 10.02 62.41
C ALA A 77 14.19 10.95 61.74
N PRO A 78 14.66 11.99 62.46
CA PRO A 78 15.50 13.05 61.90
C PRO A 78 16.99 12.68 62.01
N ALA A 79 17.77 12.97 60.96
CA ALA A 79 19.23 13.01 61.02
C ALA A 79 19.65 14.31 60.32
N ALA A 80 19.99 15.35 61.10
CA ALA A 80 21.35 15.62 61.56
C ALA A 80 22.26 15.99 60.38
N GLY A 81 22.54 17.30 60.28
CA GLY A 81 23.34 17.89 59.23
C GLY A 81 24.72 17.24 59.13
N SER A 82 25.04 16.78 57.93
CA SER A 82 26.41 16.69 57.45
C SER A 82 26.56 17.74 56.36
N ALA A 83 27.33 18.78 56.68
CA ALA A 83 27.87 19.69 55.68
C ALA A 83 28.76 18.87 54.74
N ALA A 84 28.17 18.44 53.62
CA ALA A 84 28.90 17.85 52.53
C ALA A 84 29.71 18.98 51.88
N SER A 85 31.03 18.90 52.06
CA SER A 85 32.00 19.70 51.31
C SER A 85 31.68 19.60 49.83
N ALA A 86 31.40 20.75 49.22
CA ALA A 86 31.24 20.88 47.78
C ALA A 86 32.47 20.26 47.08
N PRO A 87 32.30 19.39 46.08
CA PRO A 87 33.42 18.98 45.26
C PRO A 87 33.93 20.25 44.57
N ALA A 88 35.22 20.54 44.77
CA ALA A 88 35.91 21.58 44.04
C ALA A 88 35.66 21.35 42.55
N ALA A 89 35.05 22.33 41.89
CA ALA A 89 34.90 22.37 40.45
C ALA A 89 36.29 22.18 39.83
N GLY A 90 36.54 20.99 39.30
CA GLY A 90 37.66 20.75 38.42
C GLY A 90 37.55 21.76 37.29
N SER A 91 38.58 22.59 37.14
CA SER A 91 38.74 23.50 36.02
C SER A 91 38.32 22.79 34.73
N ALA A 92 37.48 23.43 33.92
CA ALA A 92 37.16 23.05 32.55
C ALA A 92 38.40 23.19 31.61
N ALA A 93 39.52 22.61 32.03
CA ALA A 93 40.78 22.57 31.33
C ALA A 93 40.67 21.51 30.23
N GLY A 94 40.38 21.96 29.00
CA GLY A 94 40.32 21.08 27.83
C GLY A 94 39.22 21.40 26.82
N LEU A 95 38.29 22.31 27.15
CA LEU A 95 37.39 22.91 26.17
C LEU A 95 38.10 24.08 25.49
N LEU A 96 38.15 24.05 24.16
CA LEU A 96 38.60 25.20 23.38
C LEU A 96 37.65 26.39 23.57
N PRO A 97 38.13 27.63 23.38
CA PRO A 97 37.25 28.79 23.33
C PRO A 97 36.14 28.60 22.31
N ALA A 98 34.93 29.08 22.60
CA ALA A 98 33.80 29.01 21.67
C ALA A 98 34.07 29.77 20.34
N GLU A 99 35.12 30.59 20.28
CA GLU A 99 35.57 31.30 19.06
C GLU A 99 36.28 30.39 18.06
N ALA A 100 36.78 29.23 18.50
CA ALA A 100 37.53 28.31 17.65
C ALA A 100 36.66 27.83 16.48
N THR A 101 37.21 27.77 15.27
CA THR A 101 36.47 27.26 14.10
C THR A 101 36.15 25.78 14.26
N GLN A 102 35.15 25.24 13.55
CA GLN A 102 34.80 23.80 13.58
C GLN A 102 36.05 22.93 13.37
N ALA A 103 36.87 23.25 12.37
CA ALA A 103 38.11 22.54 12.11
C ALA A 103 39.13 22.59 13.27
N GLU A 104 39.21 23.69 14.02
CA GLU A 104 40.09 23.80 15.19
C GLU A 104 39.59 22.94 16.35
N ARG A 105 38.27 22.93 16.56
CA ARG A 105 37.62 22.09 17.57
C ARG A 105 37.86 20.61 17.29
N LEU A 106 37.58 20.18 16.07
CA LEU A 106 37.81 18.80 15.64
C LEU A 106 39.31 18.44 15.67
N ALA A 107 40.20 19.32 15.24
CA ALA A 107 41.64 19.07 15.34
C ALA A 107 42.09 18.94 16.81
N ALA A 108 41.52 19.70 17.75
CA ALA A 108 41.85 19.54 19.17
C ALA A 108 41.32 18.23 19.76
N GLU A 109 40.14 17.77 19.35
CA GLU A 109 39.67 16.44 19.73
C GLU A 109 40.58 15.35 19.13
N LEU A 110 40.99 15.49 17.86
CA LEU A 110 41.89 14.53 17.21
C LEU A 110 43.31 14.47 17.79
N ARG A 111 43.76 15.53 18.48
CA ARG A 111 45.02 15.50 19.25
C ARG A 111 44.90 14.66 20.51
N LYS A 112 43.69 14.51 21.07
CA LYS A 112 43.42 13.69 22.27
C LYS A 112 43.27 12.23 21.87
N ASP A 113 42.49 11.96 20.82
CA ASP A 113 42.23 10.63 20.27
C ASP A 113 42.15 10.71 18.74
N PRO A 114 42.86 9.86 17.97
CA PRO A 114 42.77 9.85 16.51
C PRO A 114 41.37 9.56 15.95
N VAL A 115 40.41 9.15 16.79
CA VAL A 115 39.01 8.95 16.41
C VAL A 115 38.11 9.90 17.20
N TYR A 116 37.36 10.72 16.49
CA TYR A 116 36.29 11.53 17.06
C TYR A 116 34.93 11.07 16.53
N ILE A 117 34.00 10.77 17.44
CA ILE A 117 32.61 10.41 17.13
C ILE A 117 31.71 11.50 17.71
N SER A 118 30.89 12.13 16.86
CA SER A 118 29.94 13.14 17.29
C SER A 118 28.96 12.57 18.34
N ALA A 119 28.62 13.38 19.35
CA ALA A 119 27.53 13.05 20.27
C ALA A 119 26.15 13.50 19.75
N ASP A 120 26.05 13.98 18.51
CA ASP A 120 24.79 14.40 17.91
C ASP A 120 23.87 13.23 17.56
N GLN A 121 24.43 12.05 17.27
CA GLN A 121 23.67 10.88 16.82
C GLN A 121 24.07 9.60 17.57
N PRO A 122 24.00 9.58 18.92
CA PRO A 122 24.37 8.42 19.72
C PRO A 122 23.55 7.18 19.40
N ARG A 123 22.36 7.33 18.79
CA ARG A 123 21.50 6.20 18.36
C ARG A 123 21.84 5.65 16.97
N GLN A 124 22.78 6.25 16.25
CA GLN A 124 23.33 5.69 15.01
C GLN A 124 24.78 5.25 15.17
N VAL A 125 25.61 6.10 15.80
CA VAL A 125 26.99 5.77 16.09
C VAL A 125 27.29 6.19 17.52
N PRO A 126 27.11 5.30 18.51
CA PRO A 126 27.44 5.62 19.89
C PRO A 126 28.96 5.82 20.04
N ARG A 127 29.35 6.76 20.91
CA ARG A 127 30.77 7.05 21.18
C ARG A 127 31.51 5.87 21.79
N SER A 128 30.78 4.96 22.44
CA SER A 128 31.31 3.68 22.91
C SER A 128 31.91 2.81 21.80
N LEU A 129 31.64 3.08 20.52
CA LEU A 129 32.30 2.44 19.37
C LEU A 129 33.71 2.99 19.04
N GLY A 130 34.15 4.05 19.74
CA GLY A 130 35.47 4.66 19.52
C GLY A 130 36.63 3.66 19.48
N PRO A 131 36.73 2.71 20.44
CA PRO A 131 37.77 1.69 20.43
C PRO A 131 37.76 0.78 19.19
N GLU A 132 36.59 0.37 18.68
CA GLU A 132 36.46 -0.42 17.46
C GLU A 132 36.90 0.38 16.22
N PHE A 133 36.44 1.63 16.08
CA PHE A 133 36.92 2.52 15.02
C PHE A 133 38.43 2.71 15.09
N ALA A 134 39.00 2.93 16.28
CA ALA A 134 40.44 3.06 16.46
C ALA A 134 41.18 1.77 16.10
N ALA A 135 40.61 0.59 16.40
CA ALA A 135 41.17 -0.68 16.00
C ALA A 135 41.19 -0.86 14.48
N VAL A 136 40.11 -0.50 13.80
CA VAL A 136 40.02 -0.53 12.32
C VAL A 136 41.01 0.47 11.70
N ALA A 137 41.10 1.69 12.24
CA ALA A 137 42.01 2.74 11.79
C ALA A 137 43.48 2.30 11.87
N ARG A 138 43.88 1.56 12.92
CA ARG A 138 45.25 1.02 13.03
C ARG A 138 45.60 0.00 11.93
N ARG A 139 44.62 -0.66 11.31
CA ARG A 139 44.86 -1.67 10.27
C ARG A 139 45.34 -1.05 8.95
N THR A 140 45.12 0.24 8.73
CA THR A 140 45.53 0.93 7.48
C THR A 140 47.05 1.04 7.34
N GLY A 141 47.81 0.87 8.42
CA GLY A 141 49.28 0.92 8.43
C GLY A 141 49.88 2.33 8.42
N VAL A 142 49.06 3.39 8.44
CA VAL A 142 49.50 4.80 8.52
C VAL A 142 48.75 5.54 9.63
N PRO A 143 49.26 6.68 10.15
CA PRO A 143 48.47 7.56 11.02
C PRO A 143 47.12 7.85 10.35
N THR A 144 46.03 7.46 11.01
CA THR A 144 44.68 7.55 10.46
C THR A 144 43.79 8.30 11.43
N TYR A 145 43.22 9.40 10.97
CA TYR A 145 42.36 10.29 11.72
C TYR A 145 40.92 10.13 11.24
N VAL A 146 40.02 9.72 12.13
CA VAL A 146 38.64 9.39 11.79
C VAL A 146 37.70 10.40 12.44
N LEU A 147 36.86 11.02 11.63
CA LEU A 147 35.77 11.89 12.04
C LEU A 147 34.45 11.21 11.69
N VAL A 148 33.65 10.85 12.69
CA VAL A 148 32.29 10.34 12.48
C VAL A 148 31.30 11.47 12.76
N LEU A 149 30.84 12.13 11.70
CA LEU A 149 30.02 13.35 11.76
C LEU A 149 28.73 13.16 10.97
N PRO A 150 27.61 13.76 11.41
CA PRO A 150 26.34 13.65 10.72
C PRO A 150 26.38 14.32 9.34
N ASP A 151 26.88 15.56 9.31
CA ASP A 151 26.93 16.41 8.13
C ASP A 151 28.32 17.07 8.07
N ALA A 152 29.11 16.70 7.07
CA ALA A 152 30.37 17.34 6.77
C ALA A 152 30.76 17.10 5.31
N ASP A 153 31.56 18.01 4.77
CA ASP A 153 32.08 17.93 3.42
C ASP A 153 33.56 17.54 3.37
N ARG A 154 34.05 17.32 2.16
CA ARG A 154 35.46 16.98 1.92
C ARG A 154 36.42 18.11 2.31
N THR A 155 36.00 19.36 2.22
CA THR A 155 36.85 20.52 2.52
C THR A 155 37.20 20.60 3.99
N LEU A 156 36.31 20.10 4.86
CA LEU A 156 36.57 20.00 6.30
C LEU A 156 37.80 19.15 6.61
N LEU A 157 38.05 18.05 5.89
CA LEU A 157 39.23 17.20 6.14
C LEU A 157 40.54 17.95 5.90
N ALA A 158 40.61 18.77 4.85
CA ALA A 158 41.77 19.60 4.58
C ALA A 158 41.96 20.69 5.66
N GLN A 159 40.88 21.36 6.07
CA GLN A 159 40.94 22.36 7.12
C GLN A 159 41.37 21.77 8.47
N VAL A 160 40.88 20.57 8.82
CA VAL A 160 41.28 19.84 10.03
C VAL A 160 42.74 19.43 9.94
N HIS A 161 43.20 18.93 8.79
CA HIS A 161 44.61 18.64 8.57
C HIS A 161 45.48 19.89 8.78
N ASP A 162 45.13 21.03 8.18
CA ASP A 162 45.91 22.27 8.30
C ASP A 162 46.02 22.75 9.76
N ARG A 163 45.00 22.51 10.59
CA ARG A 163 45.02 22.86 12.02
C ARG A 163 45.70 21.78 12.87
N LEU A 164 45.57 20.50 12.50
CA LEU A 164 46.19 19.39 13.23
C LEU A 164 47.71 19.34 13.00
N GLY A 165 48.15 19.60 11.76
CA GLY A 165 49.55 19.65 11.36
C GLY A 165 50.24 18.29 11.31
N ALA A 166 49.50 17.22 11.01
CA ALA A 166 50.02 15.86 10.99
C ALA A 166 49.72 15.16 9.65
N ASP A 167 50.75 14.58 9.03
CA ASP A 167 50.56 13.76 7.84
C ASP A 167 49.82 12.46 8.18
N GLY A 168 48.98 11.99 7.26
CA GLY A 168 48.22 10.76 7.43
C GLY A 168 47.01 10.62 6.53
N LEU A 169 46.20 9.60 6.82
CA LEU A 169 44.92 9.34 6.19
C LEU A 169 43.79 9.96 7.02
N TYR A 170 43.01 10.85 6.41
CA TYR A 170 41.87 11.51 7.05
C TYR A 170 40.59 10.94 6.47
N VAL A 171 39.73 10.45 7.35
CA VAL A 171 38.49 9.74 6.99
C VAL A 171 37.32 10.43 7.66
N LEU A 172 36.39 10.90 6.84
CA LEU A 172 35.07 11.34 7.27
C LEU A 172 34.07 10.20 7.04
N VAL A 173 33.44 9.75 8.11
CA VAL A 173 32.37 8.75 8.12
C VAL A 173 31.05 9.47 8.38
N GLN A 174 30.15 9.43 7.40
CA GLN A 174 28.87 10.14 7.44
C GLN A 174 27.74 9.28 8.03
N LYS A 175 26.60 9.93 8.29
CA LYS A 175 25.31 9.29 8.55
C LYS A 175 25.09 8.22 7.47
N TYR A 176 24.86 6.97 7.85
CA TYR A 176 24.73 5.80 6.94
C TYR A 176 26.01 5.21 6.33
N GLY A 177 27.19 5.56 6.86
CA GLY A 177 28.44 4.90 6.49
C GLY A 177 29.06 5.36 5.18
N GLY A 178 28.56 6.46 4.60
CA GLY A 178 29.23 7.12 3.49
C GLY A 178 30.63 7.60 3.89
N LEU A 179 31.63 7.25 3.10
CA LEU A 179 33.03 7.59 3.37
C LEU A 179 33.53 8.67 2.42
N THR A 180 34.11 9.73 3.00
CA THR A 180 34.90 10.73 2.29
C THR A 180 36.32 10.68 2.84
N VAL A 181 37.32 10.62 1.97
CA VAL A 181 38.71 10.42 2.38
C VAL A 181 39.66 11.40 1.71
N SER A 182 40.72 11.75 2.43
CA SER A 182 41.84 12.57 1.94
C SER A 182 43.14 12.05 2.53
N THR A 183 44.20 12.00 1.72
CA THR A 183 45.55 11.59 2.12
C THR A 183 46.47 12.79 2.10
N PHE A 184 47.21 13.02 3.17
CA PHE A 184 48.22 14.07 3.28
C PHE A 184 49.56 13.43 3.67
N GLY A 185 50.61 13.67 2.87
CA GLY A 185 51.94 13.09 3.11
C GLY A 185 52.07 11.57 2.95
N VAL A 186 51.01 10.86 2.52
CA VAL A 186 50.99 9.40 2.32
C VAL A 186 50.47 9.02 0.93
N ASP A 187 51.02 7.97 0.32
CA ASP A 187 50.53 7.41 -0.96
C ASP A 187 49.73 6.13 -0.71
N LEU A 188 48.40 6.26 -0.70
CA LEU A 188 47.45 5.17 -0.52
C LEU A 188 46.36 5.25 -1.60
N PRO A 189 45.78 4.12 -2.05
CA PRO A 189 44.63 4.10 -2.96
C PRO A 189 43.32 4.47 -2.24
N ALA A 190 43.32 5.52 -1.43
CA ALA A 190 42.23 5.85 -0.52
C ALA A 190 40.92 6.16 -1.27
N GLU A 191 40.97 6.97 -2.33
CA GLU A 191 39.76 7.33 -3.09
C GLU A 191 39.08 6.11 -3.74
N ASP A 192 39.85 5.21 -4.35
CA ASP A 192 39.31 4.00 -4.96
C ASP A 192 38.81 3.00 -3.91
N ALA A 193 39.51 2.87 -2.78
CA ALA A 193 39.08 2.06 -1.65
C ALA A 193 37.76 2.57 -1.04
N ALA A 194 37.61 3.89 -0.88
CA ALA A 194 36.38 4.50 -0.38
C ALA A 194 35.22 4.32 -1.37
N ARG A 195 35.50 4.42 -2.67
CA ARG A 195 34.51 4.15 -3.73
C ARG A 195 34.01 2.71 -3.68
N ILE A 196 34.91 1.74 -3.54
CA ILE A 196 34.52 0.33 -3.36
C ILE A 196 33.68 0.20 -2.09
N ALA A 197 34.16 0.66 -0.94
CA ALA A 197 33.46 0.52 0.33
C ALA A 197 32.04 1.11 0.27
N ASN A 198 31.87 2.32 -0.29
CA ASN A 198 30.57 2.98 -0.44
C ASN A 198 29.61 2.22 -1.37
N HIS A 199 30.13 1.42 -2.30
CA HIS A 199 29.31 0.70 -3.28
C HIS A 199 29.07 -0.76 -2.92
N VAL A 200 29.97 -1.41 -2.18
CA VAL A 200 29.84 -2.83 -1.78
C VAL A 200 29.25 -3.01 -0.38
N THR A 201 29.25 -1.96 0.44
CA THR A 201 28.68 -2.02 1.79
C THR A 201 27.19 -1.70 1.72
N PRO A 202 26.31 -2.62 2.18
CA PRO A 202 24.89 -2.35 2.27
C PRO A 202 24.62 -1.14 3.18
N TYR A 203 23.64 -0.32 2.80
CA TYR A 203 23.29 0.92 3.52
C TYR A 203 22.97 0.71 5.01
N ASP A 204 22.49 -0.48 5.36
CA ASP A 204 22.09 -0.90 6.70
C ASP A 204 23.19 -1.63 7.47
N ALA A 205 24.38 -1.80 6.89
CA ALA A 205 25.49 -2.47 7.57
C ALA A 205 26.13 -1.61 8.69
N GLY A 206 25.80 -0.32 8.71
CA GLY A 206 26.27 0.63 9.71
C GLY A 206 27.64 1.25 9.34
N PRO A 207 28.00 2.39 9.98
CA PRO A 207 29.20 3.13 9.61
C PRO A 207 30.52 2.41 9.90
N LEU A 208 30.58 1.58 10.95
CA LEU A 208 31.77 0.81 11.30
C LEU A 208 32.06 -0.29 10.26
N ALA A 209 31.03 -0.95 9.73
CA ALA A 209 31.20 -1.96 8.67
C ALA A 209 31.76 -1.33 7.38
N GLY A 210 31.22 -0.18 6.96
CA GLY A 210 31.75 0.56 5.80
C GLY A 210 33.21 0.94 5.98
N PHE A 211 33.56 1.47 7.15
CA PHE A 211 34.95 1.82 7.48
C PHE A 211 35.87 0.58 7.54
N THR A 212 35.36 -0.55 8.01
CA THR A 212 36.08 -1.84 8.05
C THR A 212 36.43 -2.31 6.63
N VAL A 213 35.45 -2.33 5.73
CA VAL A 213 35.66 -2.68 4.31
C VAL A 213 36.67 -1.74 3.67
N PHE A 214 36.57 -0.43 3.94
CA PHE A 214 37.53 0.55 3.46
C PHE A 214 38.96 0.26 3.94
N ALA A 215 39.15 0.03 5.24
CA ALA A 215 40.46 -0.26 5.81
C ALA A 215 41.07 -1.56 5.22
N ASP A 216 40.24 -2.56 4.91
CA ASP A 216 40.69 -3.80 4.29
C ASP A 216 41.09 -3.62 2.80
N LYS A 217 40.51 -2.62 2.13
CA LYS A 217 40.83 -2.27 0.73
C LYS A 217 42.03 -1.33 0.62
N VAL A 218 42.17 -0.35 1.52
CA VAL A 218 43.22 0.68 1.43
C VAL A 218 44.63 0.10 1.57
N VAL A 219 44.78 -1.04 2.26
CA VAL A 219 46.06 -1.74 2.43
C VAL A 219 46.46 -2.62 1.24
N GLN A 220 45.61 -2.71 0.21
CA GLN A 220 45.89 -3.50 -0.99
C GLN A 220 46.68 -2.68 -2.02
N GLY A 221 47.31 -3.36 -2.98
CA GLY A 221 48.06 -2.69 -4.05
C GLY A 221 47.18 -1.77 -4.90
N LYS A 222 47.66 -0.55 -5.17
CA LYS A 222 46.95 0.53 -5.87
C LYS A 222 46.28 0.09 -7.18
N ASP A 223 47.02 -0.61 -8.05
CA ASP A 223 46.51 -1.08 -9.34
C ASP A 223 45.35 -2.07 -9.20
N ARG A 224 45.39 -2.92 -8.16
CA ARG A 224 44.32 -3.89 -7.88
C ARG A 224 43.06 -3.19 -7.41
N VAL A 225 43.19 -2.24 -6.48
CA VAL A 225 42.06 -1.47 -5.94
C VAL A 225 41.41 -0.63 -7.05
N ALA A 226 42.20 0.04 -7.89
CA ALA A 226 41.68 0.80 -9.02
C ALA A 226 40.89 -0.07 -10.01
N ALA A 227 41.43 -1.24 -10.36
CA ALA A 227 40.76 -2.19 -11.25
C ALA A 227 39.44 -2.73 -10.65
N GLU A 228 39.42 -3.01 -9.34
CA GLU A 228 38.22 -3.45 -8.63
C GLU A 228 37.17 -2.33 -8.54
N ALA A 229 37.57 -1.09 -8.24
CA ALA A 229 36.66 0.05 -8.19
C ALA A 229 35.93 0.27 -9.52
N GLU A 230 36.63 0.11 -10.64
CA GLU A 230 36.04 0.20 -11.99
C GLU A 230 35.12 -0.98 -12.32
N ALA A 231 35.39 -2.17 -11.79
CA ALA A 231 34.51 -3.32 -11.94
C ALA A 231 33.22 -3.16 -11.13
N VAL A 232 33.34 -2.74 -9.87
CA VAL A 232 32.23 -2.46 -8.97
C VAL A 232 31.34 -1.35 -9.51
N TYR A 233 31.92 -0.27 -10.03
CA TYR A 233 31.13 0.83 -10.63
C TYR A 233 30.34 0.38 -11.86
N ARG A 234 30.85 -0.56 -12.65
CA ARG A 234 30.10 -1.10 -13.81
C ARG A 234 28.94 -2.00 -13.38
N ASP A 235 29.01 -2.62 -12.20
CA ASP A 235 27.97 -3.47 -11.65
C ASP A 235 27.00 -2.65 -10.78
N HIS A 236 25.95 -2.11 -11.40
CA HIS A 236 24.91 -1.33 -10.70
C HIS A 236 23.87 -2.24 -10.00
N GLY A 237 24.29 -3.37 -9.46
CA GLY A 237 23.40 -4.26 -8.72
C GLY A 237 22.90 -3.59 -7.44
N ASP A 238 21.58 -3.65 -7.21
CA ASP A 238 21.02 -3.33 -5.89
C ASP A 238 21.62 -4.31 -4.87
N LEU A 239 22.41 -3.79 -3.93
CA LEU A 239 22.90 -4.59 -2.83
C LEU A 239 21.74 -5.03 -1.93
N PRO A 240 21.63 -6.33 -1.62
CA PRO A 240 20.63 -6.78 -0.66
C PRO A 240 20.93 -6.18 0.72
N ARG A 241 19.88 -5.72 1.40
CA ARG A 241 19.93 -5.34 2.81
C ARG A 241 20.44 -6.52 3.65
N THR A 242 21.36 -6.24 4.57
CA THR A 242 21.92 -7.27 5.47
C THR A 242 21.04 -7.48 6.69
N TYR A 243 20.44 -6.40 7.19
CA TYR A 243 19.63 -6.32 8.39
C TYR A 243 18.21 -5.89 8.03
N ILE A 244 17.22 -6.43 8.72
CA ILE A 244 15.85 -5.95 8.54
C ILE A 244 15.60 -4.77 9.46
N SER A 245 14.82 -3.81 8.97
CA SER A 245 14.40 -2.69 9.80
C SER A 245 13.39 -3.15 10.87
N ALA A 246 13.23 -2.34 11.92
CA ALA A 246 12.15 -2.51 12.88
C ALA A 246 10.78 -2.57 12.18
N THR A 247 10.55 -1.74 11.16
CA THR A 247 9.34 -1.74 10.34
C THR A 247 9.16 -3.06 9.57
N ASP A 248 10.23 -3.62 9.02
CA ASP A 248 10.18 -4.94 8.37
C ASP A 248 9.82 -6.05 9.36
N ARG A 249 10.35 -5.99 10.59
CA ARG A 249 9.92 -6.90 11.67
C ARG A 249 8.43 -6.72 12.02
N GLN A 250 7.93 -5.50 12.06
CA GLN A 250 6.50 -5.22 12.28
C GLN A 250 5.65 -5.81 11.14
N ASN A 251 6.08 -5.67 9.88
CA ASN A 251 5.43 -6.27 8.71
C ASN A 251 5.45 -7.81 8.75
N GLN A 252 6.55 -8.42 9.24
CA GLN A 252 6.62 -9.86 9.48
C GLN A 252 5.62 -10.28 10.57
N ASN A 253 5.55 -9.55 11.69
CA ASN A 253 4.58 -9.81 12.77
C ASN A 253 3.13 -9.66 12.28
N LEU A 254 2.84 -8.64 11.47
CA LEU A 254 1.54 -8.46 10.82
C LEU A 254 1.19 -9.65 9.92
N THR A 255 2.12 -10.08 9.08
CA THR A 255 1.95 -11.21 8.15
C THR A 255 1.75 -12.52 8.88
N LEU A 256 2.50 -12.75 9.97
CA LEU A 256 2.32 -13.90 10.85
C LEU A 256 0.94 -13.89 11.52
N GLY A 257 0.48 -12.74 12.01
CA GLY A 257 -0.88 -12.58 12.54
C GLY A 257 -1.95 -12.95 11.51
N LEU A 258 -1.80 -12.49 10.27
CA LEU A 258 -2.71 -12.83 9.18
C LEU A 258 -2.67 -14.35 8.86
N ALA A 259 -1.48 -14.94 8.77
CA ALA A 259 -1.29 -16.35 8.46
C ALA A 259 -1.92 -17.27 9.53
N VAL A 260 -1.78 -16.92 10.82
CA VAL A 260 -2.36 -17.65 11.96
C VAL A 260 -3.89 -17.66 11.94
N VAL A 261 -4.54 -16.68 11.32
CA VAL A 261 -6.01 -16.65 11.21
C VAL A 261 -6.51 -17.26 9.90
N VAL A 262 -5.94 -16.86 8.78
CA VAL A 262 -6.46 -17.20 7.45
C VAL A 262 -6.26 -18.69 7.14
N LEU A 263 -5.07 -19.24 7.38
CA LEU A 263 -4.80 -20.66 7.06
C LEU A 263 -5.68 -21.62 7.88
N PRO A 264 -5.75 -21.50 9.23
CA PRO A 264 -6.55 -22.41 10.04
C PRO A 264 -8.05 -22.16 9.86
N GLY A 265 -8.46 -20.91 9.61
CA GLY A 265 -9.83 -20.55 9.27
C GLY A 265 -10.31 -21.21 7.98
N LEU A 266 -9.52 -21.16 6.91
CA LEU A 266 -9.85 -21.82 5.64
C LEU A 266 -9.95 -23.35 5.80
N LEU A 267 -9.04 -23.98 6.56
CA LEU A 267 -9.12 -25.41 6.88
C LEU A 267 -10.40 -25.76 7.64
N LEU A 268 -10.79 -24.94 8.63
CA LEU A 268 -12.00 -25.15 9.40
C LEU A 268 -13.26 -24.97 8.53
N ALA A 269 -13.30 -23.93 7.68
CA ALA A 269 -14.38 -23.70 6.73
C ALA A 269 -14.54 -24.86 5.75
N LEU A 270 -13.42 -25.40 5.24
CA LEU A 270 -13.39 -26.58 4.38
C LEU A 270 -13.92 -27.81 5.12
N GLY A 271 -13.50 -28.04 6.36
CA GLY A 271 -14.00 -29.12 7.22
C GLY A 271 -15.49 -29.06 7.49
N LEU A 272 -16.01 -27.86 7.82
CA LEU A 272 -17.44 -27.59 7.98
C LEU A 272 -18.20 -27.83 6.68
N ARG A 273 -17.63 -27.47 5.53
CA ARG A 273 -18.25 -27.72 4.22
C ARG A 273 -18.29 -29.21 3.88
N LEU A 274 -17.21 -29.95 4.15
CA LEU A 274 -17.11 -31.38 3.88
C LEU A 274 -18.00 -32.21 4.81
N SER A 275 -18.07 -31.86 6.11
CA SER A 275 -18.98 -32.50 7.06
C SER A 275 -20.47 -32.31 6.71
N ARG A 276 -20.81 -31.23 6.00
CA ARG A 276 -22.17 -30.94 5.50
C ARG A 276 -22.50 -31.57 4.15
N ARG A 277 -21.53 -32.11 3.40
CA ARG A 277 -21.84 -32.86 2.17
C ARG A 277 -22.58 -34.15 2.56
N ARG A 278 -23.90 -34.15 2.35
CA ARG A 278 -24.75 -35.34 2.51
C ARG A 278 -24.10 -36.49 1.74
N GLY A 279 -23.97 -37.64 2.40
CA GLY A 279 -23.58 -38.86 1.69
C GLY A 279 -24.47 -39.00 0.48
N LEU A 280 -23.87 -39.12 -0.70
CA LEU A 280 -24.60 -39.51 -1.90
C LEU A 280 -25.42 -40.76 -1.53
N PRO A 281 -26.71 -40.82 -1.92
CA PRO A 281 -27.54 -41.98 -1.62
C PRO A 281 -26.76 -43.22 -2.06
N ARG A 282 -26.49 -44.10 -1.09
CA ARG A 282 -25.83 -45.38 -1.34
C ARG A 282 -26.65 -46.04 -2.46
N PRO A 283 -26.03 -46.45 -3.58
CA PRO A 283 -26.76 -47.07 -4.66
C PRO A 283 -27.51 -48.25 -4.06
N THR A 284 -28.83 -48.13 -4.03
CA THR A 284 -29.71 -49.21 -3.58
C THR A 284 -29.39 -50.39 -4.48
N GLU A 285 -28.95 -51.51 -3.88
CA GLU A 285 -28.79 -52.76 -4.60
C GLU A 285 -30.05 -53.02 -5.43
N PRO A 286 -29.92 -53.40 -6.72
CA PRO A 286 -31.07 -53.68 -7.55
C PRO A 286 -31.84 -54.86 -6.94
N ALA A 287 -33.06 -54.59 -6.50
CA ALA A 287 -33.99 -55.60 -6.04
C ALA A 287 -34.19 -56.64 -7.16
N SER A 288 -33.79 -57.87 -6.84
CA SER A 288 -34.00 -59.07 -7.64
C SER A 288 -35.44 -59.18 -8.11
N ALA A 289 -35.62 -59.14 -9.43
CA ALA A 289 -36.86 -59.51 -10.10
C ALA A 289 -37.07 -61.04 -9.99
N ALA A 290 -38.17 -61.47 -9.38
CA ALA A 290 -38.97 -62.64 -9.77
C ALA A 290 -40.01 -63.00 -8.69
N ARG A 291 -41.31 -62.82 -8.98
CA ARG A 291 -42.25 -63.95 -9.03
C ARG A 291 -43.65 -63.55 -9.48
N ARG A 292 -44.19 -64.47 -10.30
CA ARG A 292 -45.50 -64.55 -10.94
C ARG A 292 -46.67 -64.72 -9.97
N PRO A 293 -47.92 -64.55 -10.46
CA PRO A 293 -49.14 -64.56 -9.64
C PRO A 293 -49.68 -65.98 -9.40
N GLY A 294 -50.33 -66.18 -8.27
CA GLY A 294 -51.22 -67.32 -8.03
C GLY A 294 -51.15 -67.90 -6.62
N ALA A 295 -52.35 -68.18 -6.10
CA ALA A 295 -52.68 -69.11 -5.01
C ALA A 295 -52.92 -68.55 -3.58
N VAL A 296 -54.23 -68.49 -3.28
CA VAL A 296 -54.94 -69.01 -2.11
C VAL A 296 -54.65 -68.42 -0.71
N ASP A 297 -55.73 -67.83 -0.22
CA ASP A 297 -56.22 -67.62 1.15
C ASP A 297 -55.67 -68.54 2.25
N LEU A 298 -55.56 -68.02 3.48
CA LEU A 298 -55.84 -68.70 4.76
C LEU A 298 -55.38 -67.82 5.95
N GLY A 299 -56.35 -67.24 6.66
CA GLY A 299 -56.42 -67.44 8.12
C GLY A 299 -55.96 -66.34 9.08
N LYS A 300 -56.92 -65.95 9.94
CA LYS A 300 -56.79 -65.64 11.39
C LYS A 300 -56.22 -64.28 11.84
N GLN A 301 -57.15 -63.34 12.06
CA GLN A 301 -57.64 -62.82 13.37
C GLN A 301 -56.78 -62.98 14.68
N PRO A 302 -57.03 -62.14 15.72
CA PRO A 302 -56.04 -61.30 16.41
C PRO A 302 -55.84 -61.62 17.92
N ALA A 303 -54.91 -60.91 18.59
CA ALA A 303 -54.84 -60.76 20.06
C ALA A 303 -54.01 -59.48 20.38
N VAL A 304 -54.52 -58.42 21.03
CA VAL A 304 -54.91 -58.23 22.43
C VAL A 304 -53.73 -58.17 23.42
N ALA A 305 -53.54 -56.95 23.95
CA ALA A 305 -53.08 -56.51 25.29
C ALA A 305 -51.72 -56.98 25.85
N LEU A 306 -50.95 -56.04 26.41
CA LEU A 306 -50.91 -55.87 27.87
C LEU A 306 -50.24 -54.56 28.29
N ALA A 307 -50.93 -53.84 29.19
CA ALA A 307 -50.39 -52.74 29.97
C ALA A 307 -49.49 -53.26 31.10
N LYS A 308 -48.52 -52.44 31.53
CA LYS A 308 -48.06 -52.49 32.93
C LYS A 308 -47.63 -51.11 33.41
N ALA A 309 -48.35 -50.64 34.42
CA ALA A 309 -48.13 -49.41 35.17
C ALA A 309 -47.13 -49.63 36.32
N LYS A 310 -46.41 -48.56 36.72
CA LYS A 310 -46.12 -48.25 38.12
C LYS A 310 -45.62 -46.79 38.28
N ASN A 311 -46.45 -45.98 38.93
CA ASN A 311 -46.09 -44.76 39.69
C ASN A 311 -45.53 -45.18 41.09
N PRO A 312 -45.26 -44.31 42.11
CA PRO A 312 -45.48 -42.86 42.23
C PRO A 312 -44.44 -42.03 43.07
N ALA A 313 -44.74 -40.72 43.16
CA ALA A 313 -44.72 -39.85 44.35
C ALA A 313 -43.47 -39.05 44.77
N ALA A 314 -43.61 -37.71 44.75
CA ALA A 314 -43.60 -36.78 45.91
C ALA A 314 -43.79 -35.32 45.38
N LYS A 315 -44.92 -34.62 45.59
CA LYS A 315 -45.26 -33.65 46.68
C LYS A 315 -44.11 -32.68 47.01
N GLY A 316 -44.19 -31.34 47.03
CA GLY A 316 -45.24 -30.29 47.02
C GLY A 316 -44.52 -28.92 47.20
N PRO A 317 -45.12 -27.85 47.77
CA PRO A 317 -46.12 -26.97 47.14
C PRO A 317 -45.86 -25.43 47.26
N ALA A 318 -46.66 -24.66 46.48
CA ALA A 318 -47.33 -23.37 46.79
C ALA A 318 -46.58 -22.02 46.99
N ALA A 319 -46.96 -21.01 46.18
CA ALA A 319 -47.55 -19.70 46.59
C ALA A 319 -47.71 -18.74 45.37
N LYS A 320 -48.94 -18.44 44.91
CA LYS A 320 -49.70 -17.14 44.99
C LYS A 320 -49.01 -15.91 44.34
N SER A 321 -49.39 -15.50 43.11
CA SER A 321 -50.42 -14.46 42.73
C SER A 321 -49.85 -13.03 42.58
N PRO A 322 -50.53 -12.03 41.95
CA PRO A 322 -51.23 -12.01 40.64
C PRO A 322 -51.01 -10.68 39.83
N ALA A 323 -51.78 -10.52 38.73
CA ALA A 323 -52.06 -9.31 37.91
C ALA A 323 -51.02 -8.96 36.82
N LYS A 324 -51.38 -8.57 35.59
CA LYS A 324 -52.54 -7.78 35.15
C LYS A 324 -52.88 -8.06 33.66
N SER A 325 -54.17 -7.98 33.36
CA SER A 325 -54.85 -7.95 32.05
C SER A 325 -54.18 -7.02 31.02
N THR A 326 -54.26 -7.28 29.72
CA THR A 326 -55.38 -6.79 28.89
C THR A 326 -55.68 -7.65 27.67
N ALA A 327 -56.97 -7.74 27.39
CA ALA A 327 -57.59 -8.46 26.30
C ALA A 327 -57.38 -7.79 24.92
N LYS A 328 -57.26 -8.61 23.86
CA LYS A 328 -57.91 -8.31 22.58
C LYS A 328 -58.12 -9.58 21.72
N SER A 329 -59.38 -10.00 21.67
CA SER A 329 -60.16 -10.43 20.51
C SER A 329 -59.50 -11.28 19.40
N THR A 330 -59.82 -12.57 19.47
CA THR A 330 -60.33 -13.43 18.39
C THR A 330 -60.08 -13.06 16.92
N VAL A 331 -59.22 -13.84 16.24
CA VAL A 331 -59.52 -14.40 14.91
C VAL A 331 -58.98 -15.83 14.87
N ALA A 332 -59.89 -16.80 14.78
CA ALA A 332 -59.58 -18.19 14.56
C ALA A 332 -58.88 -18.38 13.20
N LYS A 333 -57.64 -18.88 13.21
CA LYS A 333 -56.99 -19.46 12.03
C LYS A 333 -56.51 -20.87 12.37
N ASN A 334 -57.08 -21.83 11.65
CA ASN A 334 -56.73 -23.25 11.62
C ASN A 334 -55.22 -23.51 11.74
N PRO A 335 -54.76 -24.41 12.62
CA PRO A 335 -53.40 -24.91 12.56
C PRO A 335 -53.29 -25.85 11.36
N LYS A 336 -52.91 -25.31 10.20
CA LYS A 336 -52.35 -26.14 9.13
C LYS A 336 -51.11 -26.84 9.70
N LYS A 337 -51.23 -28.15 9.93
CA LYS A 337 -50.14 -29.12 10.08
C LYS A 337 -49.01 -28.73 9.11
N LYS A 338 -47.95 -28.11 9.62
CA LYS A 338 -46.67 -28.02 8.89
C LYS A 338 -46.12 -29.43 8.83
N ALA A 339 -46.25 -30.05 7.66
CA ALA A 339 -45.55 -31.28 7.31
C ALA A 339 -44.06 -31.11 7.65
N GLY A 340 -43.49 -32.17 8.25
CA GLY A 340 -42.28 -32.16 9.04
C GLY A 340 -41.10 -31.41 8.42
N GLN A 341 -40.55 -30.47 9.19
CA GLN A 341 -39.15 -30.09 9.00
C GLN A 341 -38.30 -31.34 9.27
N PRO A 342 -37.48 -31.79 8.31
CA PRO A 342 -36.59 -32.91 8.54
C PRO A 342 -35.63 -32.56 9.68
N ALA A 343 -35.50 -33.45 10.67
CA ALA A 343 -34.56 -33.31 11.77
C ALA A 343 -33.16 -32.99 11.23
N PRO A 344 -32.39 -32.09 11.87
CA PRO A 344 -31.06 -31.74 11.42
C PRO A 344 -30.20 -33.00 11.34
N ALA A 345 -29.65 -33.27 10.15
CA ALA A 345 -28.81 -34.44 9.93
C ALA A 345 -27.59 -34.41 10.88
N PRO A 346 -27.19 -35.55 11.47
CA PRO A 346 -26.06 -35.59 12.39
C PRO A 346 -24.77 -35.21 11.67
N LEU A 347 -24.05 -34.24 12.23
CA LEU A 347 -22.70 -33.87 11.77
C LEU A 347 -21.77 -35.09 11.91
N ARG A 348 -20.96 -35.35 10.89
CA ARG A 348 -19.90 -36.38 10.97
C ARG A 348 -18.82 -35.90 11.94
N ARG A 349 -18.94 -36.29 13.21
CA ARG A 349 -18.03 -35.91 14.31
C ARG A 349 -16.56 -36.20 13.98
N THR A 350 -16.29 -37.25 13.20
CA THR A 350 -14.93 -37.62 12.77
C THR A 350 -14.28 -36.59 11.87
N VAL A 351 -15.00 -36.05 10.88
CA VAL A 351 -14.47 -35.02 9.95
C VAL A 351 -14.16 -33.74 10.71
N LEU A 352 -15.05 -33.33 11.64
CA LEU A 352 -14.83 -32.15 12.47
C LEU A 352 -13.62 -32.31 13.39
N ALA A 353 -13.45 -33.48 14.02
CA ALA A 353 -12.30 -33.77 14.87
C ALA A 353 -10.98 -33.71 14.07
N VAL A 354 -10.93 -34.33 12.89
CA VAL A 354 -9.75 -34.29 12.01
C VAL A 354 -9.44 -32.86 11.58
N THR A 355 -10.46 -32.07 11.20
CA THR A 355 -10.22 -30.70 10.75
C THR A 355 -9.79 -29.79 11.90
N LEU A 356 -10.31 -29.99 13.11
CA LEU A 356 -9.89 -29.25 14.28
C LEU A 356 -8.44 -29.58 14.64
N LEU A 357 -8.05 -30.85 14.57
CA LEU A 357 -6.66 -31.27 14.75
C LEU A 357 -5.74 -30.64 13.69
N ALA A 358 -6.16 -30.63 12.42
CA ALA A 358 -5.42 -29.99 11.32
C ALA A 358 -5.29 -28.47 11.51
N THR A 359 -6.35 -27.80 11.97
CA THR A 359 -6.35 -26.37 12.32
C THR A 359 -5.33 -26.10 13.43
N VAL A 360 -5.32 -26.90 14.50
CA VAL A 360 -4.33 -26.78 15.59
C VAL A 360 -2.91 -27.02 15.08
N ALA A 361 -2.72 -28.05 14.26
CA ALA A 361 -1.41 -28.35 13.65
C ALA A 361 -0.92 -27.22 12.74
N ALA A 362 -1.81 -26.56 12.00
CA ALA A 362 -1.46 -25.41 11.16
C ALA A 362 -1.02 -24.20 11.99
N VAL A 363 -1.72 -23.89 13.08
CA VAL A 363 -1.30 -22.82 14.01
C VAL A 363 0.08 -23.14 14.60
N LEU A 364 0.26 -24.35 15.14
CA LEU A 364 1.55 -24.78 15.69
C LEU A 364 2.66 -24.75 14.64
N GLY A 365 2.36 -25.17 13.40
CA GLY A 365 3.29 -25.13 12.29
C GLY A 365 3.79 -23.72 11.99
N VAL A 366 2.89 -22.72 11.92
CA VAL A 366 3.29 -21.32 11.71
C VAL A 366 4.12 -20.80 12.89
N VAL A 367 3.70 -21.07 14.13
CA VAL A 367 4.41 -20.60 15.33
C VAL A 367 5.81 -21.19 15.44
N LEU A 368 5.97 -22.48 15.15
CA LEU A 368 7.27 -23.17 15.23
C LEU A 368 8.18 -22.89 14.03
N ALA A 369 7.62 -22.62 12.84
CA ALA A 369 8.40 -22.31 11.65
C ALA A 369 8.86 -20.84 11.62
N ALA A 370 8.11 -19.91 12.22
CA ALA A 370 8.42 -18.48 12.13
C ALA A 370 9.85 -18.10 12.57
N PRO A 371 10.41 -18.61 13.69
CA PRO A 371 11.79 -18.30 14.07
C PRO A 371 12.84 -18.86 13.12
N LYS A 372 12.52 -19.91 12.35
CA LYS A 372 13.40 -20.50 11.33
C LYS A 372 13.37 -19.72 10.02
N VAL A 373 12.21 -19.19 9.65
CA VAL A 373 12.02 -18.38 8.43
C VAL A 373 12.49 -16.94 8.66
N PHE A 374 12.33 -16.41 9.86
CA PHE A 374 12.70 -15.05 10.24
C PHE A 374 13.74 -15.05 11.38
N PRO A 375 14.95 -15.60 11.14
CA PRO A 375 15.94 -15.85 12.19
C PRO A 375 16.62 -14.60 12.74
N GLN A 376 16.52 -13.48 12.01
CA GLN A 376 17.16 -12.24 12.40
C GLN A 376 16.55 -11.74 13.72
N THR A 377 17.34 -11.10 14.57
CA THR A 377 16.87 -10.52 15.84
C THR A 377 17.45 -9.13 16.08
N LEU A 378 18.25 -8.62 15.14
CA LEU A 378 18.94 -7.35 15.22
C LEU A 378 18.60 -6.50 13.99
N ASP A 379 18.45 -5.19 14.17
CA ASP A 379 18.32 -4.21 13.09
C ASP A 379 19.66 -3.57 12.68
N ASP A 380 20.69 -3.68 13.52
CA ASP A 380 22.06 -3.22 13.28
C ASP A 380 23.04 -4.05 14.15
N PRO A 381 24.19 -4.51 13.62
CA PRO A 381 25.13 -5.36 14.35
C PRO A 381 25.88 -4.63 15.48
N ASP A 382 26.12 -3.32 15.32
CA ASP A 382 27.09 -2.58 16.14
C ASP A 382 26.41 -1.60 17.11
N LEU A 383 25.08 -1.55 17.11
CA LEU A 383 24.31 -0.54 17.85
C LEU A 383 23.91 -0.97 19.28
N THR A 384 24.87 -1.04 20.21
CA THR A 384 24.57 -1.10 21.65
C THR A 384 24.72 0.27 22.31
N VAL A 385 23.69 1.09 22.19
CA VAL A 385 23.68 2.45 22.77
C VAL A 385 23.66 2.37 24.30
N THR A 386 24.66 2.96 24.95
CA THR A 386 24.72 3.05 26.41
C THR A 386 24.08 4.34 26.92
N GLN A 387 23.74 4.40 28.21
CA GLN A 387 23.26 5.66 28.81
C GLN A 387 24.34 6.75 28.74
N ALA A 388 25.62 6.38 28.85
CA ALA A 388 26.72 7.33 28.73
C ALA A 388 26.80 7.94 27.32
N ASP A 389 26.46 7.18 26.28
CA ASP A 389 26.38 7.70 24.90
C ASP A 389 25.27 8.74 24.75
N LEU A 390 24.07 8.45 25.29
CA LEU A 390 22.95 9.40 25.28
C LEU A 390 23.24 10.65 26.11
N ASP A 391 23.98 10.50 27.21
CA ASP A 391 24.27 11.58 28.14
C ASP A 391 25.45 12.46 27.73
N ALA A 392 26.25 12.02 26.74
CA ALA A 392 27.51 12.66 26.37
C ALA A 392 27.33 14.15 26.00
N ARG A 393 26.48 14.43 25.00
CA ARG A 393 26.24 15.80 24.51
C ARG A 393 25.65 16.71 25.58
N THR A 394 24.65 16.23 26.32
CA THR A 394 24.02 17.03 27.38
C THR A 394 24.98 17.32 28.54
N THR A 395 25.90 16.42 28.83
CA THR A 395 26.95 16.63 29.84
C THR A 395 27.97 17.66 29.39
N GLU A 396 28.42 17.58 28.13
CA GLU A 396 29.34 18.55 27.51
C GLU A 396 28.72 19.93 27.43
N ALA A 397 27.47 20.01 26.95
CA ALA A 397 26.71 21.24 26.89
C ALA A 397 26.51 21.84 28.27
N ALA A 398 26.11 21.05 29.27
CA ALA A 398 25.92 21.55 30.62
C ALA A 398 27.22 22.11 31.23
N ALA A 399 28.35 21.43 31.03
CA ALA A 399 29.66 21.90 31.50
C ALA A 399 30.07 23.22 30.82
N ALA A 400 29.90 23.32 29.50
CA ALA A 400 30.24 24.53 28.73
C ALA A 400 29.35 25.73 29.10
N LEU A 401 28.04 25.51 29.23
CA LEU A 401 27.09 26.54 29.66
C LEU A 401 27.33 26.97 31.11
N ALA A 402 27.76 26.05 31.97
CA ALA A 402 28.16 26.40 33.33
C ALA A 402 29.39 27.32 33.34
N ALA A 403 30.31 27.16 32.38
CA ALA A 403 31.53 27.94 32.28
C ALA A 403 31.36 29.30 31.60
N ASP A 404 30.77 29.36 30.40
CA ASP A 404 30.71 30.56 29.53
C ASP A 404 29.28 30.96 29.12
N GLY A 405 28.27 30.17 29.48
CA GLY A 405 26.88 30.39 29.05
C GLY A 405 26.64 30.11 27.55
N ILE A 406 27.67 29.71 26.80
CA ILE A 406 27.58 29.34 25.39
C ILE A 406 28.24 27.98 25.18
N TYR A 407 27.51 27.06 24.55
CA TYR A 407 28.00 25.78 24.07
C TYR A 407 27.99 25.77 22.55
N GLN A 408 29.10 25.38 21.93
CA GLN A 408 29.16 25.06 20.50
C GLN A 408 29.62 23.62 20.34
N ASP A 409 28.80 22.80 19.67
CA ASP A 409 29.18 21.42 19.41
C ASP A 409 30.44 21.38 18.51
N PRO A 410 31.45 20.55 18.83
CA PRO A 410 32.63 20.40 17.98
C PRO A 410 32.27 19.95 16.55
N SER A 411 31.20 19.16 16.40
CA SER A 411 30.72 18.61 15.14
C SER A 411 29.92 19.62 14.33
N ALA A 412 29.35 20.64 14.98
CA ALA A 412 28.51 21.63 14.33
C ALA A 412 29.32 22.66 13.52
N PRO A 413 28.85 23.06 12.32
CA PRO A 413 29.46 24.15 11.56
C PRO A 413 29.56 25.46 12.35
N THR A 414 30.60 26.26 12.05
CA THR A 414 30.76 27.59 12.65
C THR A 414 29.73 28.56 12.09
N ALA A 415 28.65 28.80 12.83
CA ALA A 415 27.56 29.68 12.42
C ALA A 415 27.82 31.18 12.64
N LEU A 416 28.71 31.53 13.57
CA LEU A 416 29.03 32.91 13.92
C LEU A 416 30.52 33.19 13.69
N THR A 417 30.83 34.35 13.12
CA THR A 417 32.20 34.88 13.12
C THR A 417 32.64 35.23 14.55
N PRO A 418 33.96 35.30 14.84
CA PRO A 418 34.44 35.69 16.16
C PRO A 418 33.89 37.05 16.64
N ALA A 419 33.75 38.02 15.72
CA ALA A 419 33.17 39.32 16.04
C ALA A 419 31.67 39.24 16.39
N GLN A 420 30.90 38.43 15.65
CA GLN A 420 29.48 38.20 15.97
C GLN A 420 29.32 37.47 17.30
N LEU A 421 30.15 36.47 17.58
CA LEU A 421 30.13 35.75 18.84
C LEU A 421 30.46 36.67 20.03
N ALA A 422 31.47 37.54 19.88
CA ALA A 422 31.79 38.55 20.90
C ALA A 422 30.60 39.51 21.15
N ALA A 423 29.92 39.96 20.09
CA ALA A 423 28.73 40.80 20.21
C ALA A 423 27.57 40.05 20.90
N VAL A 424 27.34 38.79 20.56
CA VAL A 424 26.33 37.94 21.21
C VAL A 424 26.65 37.76 22.69
N ARG A 425 27.91 37.49 23.06
CA ARG A 425 28.34 37.38 24.46
C ARG A 425 28.08 38.65 25.27
N GLN A 426 28.47 39.79 24.70
CA GLN A 426 28.18 41.08 25.33
C GLN A 426 26.68 41.24 25.58
N ARG A 427 25.87 40.90 24.58
CA ARG A 427 24.41 41.01 24.69
C ARG A 427 23.80 40.05 25.70
N THR A 428 24.27 38.80 25.77
CA THR A 428 23.82 37.85 26.80
C THR A 428 24.24 38.30 28.21
N ALA A 429 25.40 38.93 28.36
CA ALA A 429 25.85 39.49 29.64
C ALA A 429 24.99 40.68 30.09
N GLU A 430 24.56 41.55 29.16
CA GLU A 430 23.62 42.65 29.43
C GLU A 430 22.24 42.11 29.88
N LEU A 431 21.78 41.01 29.28
CA LEU A 431 20.51 40.37 29.63
C LEU A 431 20.55 39.62 30.97
N ALA A 432 21.71 39.10 31.35
CA ALA A 432 21.86 38.26 32.54
C ALA A 432 21.42 38.94 33.85
N ALA A 433 21.44 40.28 33.90
CA ALA A 433 20.95 41.04 35.05
C ALA A 433 19.43 40.90 35.28
N LYS A 434 18.66 40.64 34.21
CA LYS A 434 17.20 40.45 34.26
C LYS A 434 16.84 38.98 34.15
N THR A 435 17.43 38.29 33.18
CA THR A 435 17.17 36.88 32.88
C THR A 435 18.41 36.27 32.22
N PRO A 436 19.11 35.33 32.88
CA PRO A 436 20.24 34.62 32.28
C PRO A 436 19.83 33.94 30.97
N VAL A 437 20.68 34.06 29.95
CA VAL A 437 20.46 33.43 28.64
C VAL A 437 21.60 32.45 28.37
N TYR A 438 21.25 31.22 28.01
CA TYR A 438 22.16 30.13 27.69
C TYR A 438 21.99 29.74 26.23
N LEU A 439 23.08 29.71 25.46
CA LEU A 439 23.04 29.45 24.02
C LEU A 439 23.68 28.10 23.68
N LEU A 440 22.95 27.22 23.00
CA LEU A 440 23.45 25.93 22.52
C LEU A 440 23.45 25.92 20.99
N PHE A 441 24.62 25.91 20.37
CA PHE A 441 24.78 25.74 18.93
C PHE A 441 24.94 24.26 18.60
N THR A 442 23.80 23.59 18.35
CA THR A 442 23.73 22.16 18.06
C THR A 442 22.46 21.83 17.27
N GLY A 443 22.57 20.92 16.31
CA GLY A 443 21.42 20.36 15.61
C GLY A 443 20.62 19.41 16.51
N SER A 444 19.36 19.16 16.14
CA SER A 444 18.54 18.09 16.71
C SER A 444 17.94 17.24 15.61
N ASP A 445 18.04 15.94 15.76
CA ASP A 445 17.46 14.97 14.83
C ASP A 445 16.85 13.79 15.58
N SER A 446 16.08 12.94 14.88
CA SER A 446 15.40 11.81 15.51
C SER A 446 16.32 10.75 16.13
N ASP A 447 17.60 10.75 15.78
CA ASP A 447 18.60 9.80 16.27
C ASP A 447 19.47 10.37 17.41
N ASP A 448 19.18 11.61 17.82
CA ASP A 448 19.79 12.25 18.96
C ASP A 448 19.27 11.69 20.30
N GLU A 449 19.89 12.11 21.40
CA GLU A 449 19.52 11.71 22.77
C GLU A 449 18.06 12.07 23.12
N SER A 450 17.55 13.14 22.53
CA SER A 450 16.20 13.67 22.75
C SER A 450 15.15 13.06 21.81
N GLY A 451 15.56 12.26 20.82
CA GLY A 451 14.67 11.77 19.76
C GLY A 451 14.17 12.89 18.85
N GLY A 452 14.95 13.96 18.67
CA GLY A 452 14.64 15.13 17.86
C GLY A 452 13.76 16.17 18.56
N SER A 453 13.59 16.05 19.88
CA SER A 453 12.82 16.98 20.68
C SER A 453 13.74 18.04 21.31
N SER A 454 13.88 19.18 20.64
CA SER A 454 14.62 20.34 21.16
C SER A 454 14.21 20.75 22.57
N THR A 455 12.91 20.69 22.92
CA THR A 455 12.45 20.98 24.28
C THR A 455 12.98 19.98 25.31
N THR A 456 13.06 18.70 24.92
CA THR A 456 13.59 17.63 25.77
C THR A 456 15.09 17.79 25.96
N LEU A 457 15.82 18.13 24.89
CA LEU A 457 17.25 18.45 24.95
C LEU A 457 17.51 19.61 25.93
N LEU A 458 16.80 20.74 25.75
CA LEU A 458 16.98 21.92 26.61
C LEU A 458 16.62 21.62 28.07
N ALA A 459 15.59 20.81 28.33
CA ALA A 459 15.22 20.40 29.69
C ALA A 459 16.28 19.51 30.35
N GLN A 460 16.90 18.59 29.61
CA GLN A 460 17.98 17.75 30.13
C GLN A 460 19.24 18.56 30.43
N VAL A 461 19.57 19.51 29.56
CA VAL A 461 20.69 20.42 29.80
C VAL A 461 20.40 21.29 31.03
N HIS A 462 19.20 21.87 31.17
CA HIS A 462 18.78 22.60 32.38
C HIS A 462 18.90 21.74 33.64
N GLN A 463 18.43 20.50 33.60
CA GLN A 463 18.50 19.59 34.75
C GLN A 463 19.96 19.32 35.17
N ARG A 464 20.90 19.24 34.21
CA ARG A 464 22.33 19.02 34.48
C ARG A 464 23.06 20.29 34.89
N THR A 465 22.72 21.45 34.32
CA THR A 465 23.32 22.73 34.72
C THR A 465 22.81 23.19 36.09
N GLY A 466 21.56 22.87 36.43
CA GLY A 466 20.88 23.34 37.64
C GLY A 466 20.68 24.86 37.66
N ARG A 467 20.69 25.53 36.50
CA ARG A 467 20.64 27.00 36.40
C ARG A 467 19.36 27.46 35.72
N ASP A 468 18.58 28.26 36.43
CA ASP A 468 17.40 28.91 35.87
C ASP A 468 17.76 29.99 34.85
N GLY A 469 16.89 30.18 33.85
CA GLY A 469 17.08 31.13 32.76
C GLY A 469 16.42 30.69 31.45
N VAL A 470 16.71 31.43 30.39
CA VAL A 470 16.25 31.14 29.03
C VAL A 470 17.34 30.38 28.28
N TYR A 471 16.99 29.19 27.80
CA TYR A 471 17.84 28.35 26.98
C TYR A 471 17.41 28.47 25.52
N VAL A 472 18.37 28.74 24.64
CA VAL A 472 18.13 28.87 23.21
C VAL A 472 18.99 27.84 22.49
N GLN A 473 18.35 26.88 21.84
CA GLN A 473 19.00 26.02 20.86
C GLN A 473 19.05 26.74 19.52
N VAL A 474 20.22 26.70 18.89
CA VAL A 474 20.50 27.21 17.55
C VAL A 474 20.98 26.04 16.70
N ASP A 475 20.18 25.60 15.73
CA ASP A 475 20.60 24.60 14.76
C ASP A 475 21.38 25.31 13.62
N PRO A 476 22.71 25.11 13.52
CA PRO A 476 23.54 25.81 12.55
C PRO A 476 23.41 25.24 11.13
N VAL A 477 22.83 24.04 10.98
CA VAL A 477 22.65 23.36 9.68
C VAL A 477 21.26 23.66 9.13
N GLY A 478 20.23 23.42 9.94
CA GLY A 478 18.84 23.63 9.53
C GLY A 478 18.32 25.05 9.74
N GLY A 479 19.04 25.88 10.51
CA GLY A 479 18.63 27.24 10.86
C GLY A 479 17.42 27.28 11.81
N TYR A 480 17.09 26.18 12.49
CA TYR A 480 16.00 26.16 13.46
C TYR A 480 16.44 26.81 14.78
N PHE A 481 15.51 27.50 15.44
CA PHE A 481 15.69 27.94 16.82
C PHE A 481 14.65 27.25 17.69
N GLU A 482 15.04 26.83 18.89
CA GLU A 482 14.10 26.49 19.96
C GLU A 482 14.44 27.32 21.19
N LEU A 483 13.41 27.80 21.87
CA LEU A 483 13.54 28.57 23.11
C LEU A 483 12.71 27.90 24.20
N ALA A 484 13.37 27.61 25.31
CA ALA A 484 12.73 27.13 26.53
C ALA A 484 13.18 27.99 27.72
N GLU A 485 12.25 28.27 28.62
CA GLU A 485 12.53 29.01 29.85
C GLU A 485 12.31 28.06 31.03
N PHE A 486 13.24 28.12 31.99
CA PHE A 486 13.20 27.31 33.19
C PHE A 486 13.43 28.18 34.43
N GLY A 487 12.66 27.93 35.47
CA GLY A 487 12.75 28.64 36.74
C GLY A 487 11.39 28.89 37.41
N PRO A 488 11.40 29.41 38.64
CA PRO A 488 10.19 29.60 39.45
C PRO A 488 9.32 30.77 38.98
N ALA A 489 9.88 31.74 38.26
CA ALA A 489 9.17 32.90 37.74
C ALA A 489 9.35 32.99 36.23
N GLY A 490 8.34 32.55 35.47
CA GLY A 490 8.37 32.59 34.02
C GLY A 490 8.10 33.99 33.45
N THR A 491 8.45 34.16 32.17
CA THR A 491 8.16 35.35 31.38
C THR A 491 7.29 35.01 30.17
N ASP A 492 6.87 36.03 29.42
CA ASP A 492 6.16 35.84 28.16
C ASP A 492 7.10 35.58 26.96
N ALA A 493 8.41 35.38 27.18
CA ALA A 493 9.39 35.15 26.13
C ALA A 493 9.04 33.96 25.19
N PRO A 494 8.65 32.77 25.68
CA PRO A 494 8.27 31.64 24.80
C PRO A 494 7.04 31.93 23.93
N THR A 495 6.11 32.74 24.44
CA THR A 495 4.92 33.14 23.69
C THR A 495 5.26 34.16 22.62
N ARG A 496 6.11 35.15 22.93
CA ARG A 496 6.57 36.13 21.94
C ARG A 496 7.43 35.50 20.85
N PHE A 497 8.33 34.60 21.22
CA PHE A 497 9.18 33.85 20.28
C PHE A 497 8.34 33.11 19.25
N ARG A 498 7.29 32.39 19.69
CA ARG A 498 6.34 31.71 18.78
C ARG A 498 5.54 32.65 17.91
N ARG A 499 5.11 33.81 18.43
CA ARG A 499 4.36 34.82 17.65
C ARG A 499 5.21 35.51 16.60
N ALA A 500 6.51 35.68 16.87
CA ALA A 500 7.46 36.25 15.93
C ALA A 500 7.92 35.26 14.84
N ASP A 501 7.44 34.01 14.89
CA ASP A 501 7.77 32.92 13.95
C ASP A 501 9.28 32.70 13.76
N LEU A 502 10.05 32.88 14.85
CA LEU A 502 11.51 32.78 14.80
C LEU A 502 12.02 31.34 14.77
N ARG A 503 11.15 30.35 15.02
CA ARG A 503 11.51 28.92 15.10
C ARG A 503 12.02 28.37 13.78
N TYR A 504 11.40 28.77 12.68
CA TYR A 504 11.71 28.25 11.34
C TYR A 504 12.46 29.31 10.52
N PRO A 505 13.44 28.93 9.70
CA PRO A 505 14.01 29.86 8.73
C PRO A 505 12.96 30.23 7.68
N ASP A 506 13.01 31.47 7.19
CA ASP A 506 12.16 31.91 6.07
C ASP A 506 12.65 31.30 4.76
N ARG A 507 12.05 30.16 4.38
CA ARG A 507 12.33 29.46 3.12
C ARG A 507 11.65 30.08 1.90
N SER A 508 10.91 31.19 2.05
CA SER A 508 10.22 31.83 0.93
C SER A 508 11.16 32.63 0.04
N THR A 509 12.31 33.04 0.58
CA THR A 509 13.36 33.70 -0.20
C THR A 509 14.27 32.63 -0.82
N ALA A 510 14.59 32.77 -2.11
CA ALA A 510 15.48 31.87 -2.85
C ALA A 510 16.96 31.96 -2.40
N SER A 511 17.22 32.47 -1.20
CA SER A 511 18.54 32.64 -0.63
C SER A 511 18.80 31.50 0.34
N ASP A 512 19.83 30.69 0.08
CA ASP A 512 20.31 29.64 1.00
C ASP A 512 20.94 30.22 2.30
N ASP A 513 20.87 31.53 2.49
CA ASP A 513 21.35 32.22 3.70
C ASP A 513 20.37 32.03 4.86
N LEU A 514 20.75 31.20 5.83
CA LEU A 514 19.97 30.93 7.06
C LEU A 514 19.82 32.16 7.96
N ARG A 515 20.61 33.23 7.73
CA ARG A 515 20.59 34.50 8.49
C ARG A 515 20.64 34.30 10.00
N ILE A 516 21.42 33.33 10.45
CA ILE A 516 21.54 32.96 11.87
C ILE A 516 21.88 34.18 12.76
N PRO A 517 22.83 35.07 12.42
CA PRO A 517 23.15 36.22 13.27
C PRO A 517 21.97 37.17 13.49
N ASP A 518 21.25 37.54 12.43
CA ASP A 518 20.14 38.49 12.49
C ASP A 518 18.94 37.91 13.26
N ARG A 519 18.66 36.62 13.01
CA ARG A 519 17.57 35.91 13.70
C ARG A 519 17.90 35.67 15.17
N LEU A 520 19.14 35.32 15.51
CA LEU A 520 19.58 35.20 16.90
C LEU A 520 19.43 36.55 17.63
N ASN A 521 19.79 37.67 17.00
CA ASN A 521 19.54 39.00 17.57
C ASN A 521 18.05 39.24 17.82
N SER A 522 17.17 38.83 16.90
CA SER A 522 15.71 38.93 17.07
C SER A 522 15.19 38.06 18.22
N VAL A 523 15.79 36.89 18.44
CA VAL A 523 15.50 36.04 19.62
C VAL A 523 15.94 36.76 20.90
N LEU A 524 17.14 37.34 20.94
CA LEU A 524 17.62 38.10 22.09
C LEU A 524 16.79 39.36 22.37
N ASP A 525 16.31 40.06 21.33
CA ASP A 525 15.35 41.16 21.44
C ASP A 525 14.03 40.71 22.09
N THR A 526 13.56 39.53 21.69
CA THR A 526 12.34 38.92 22.23
C THR A 526 12.49 38.62 23.73
N VAL A 527 13.65 38.10 24.14
CA VAL A 527 13.97 37.83 25.55
C VAL A 527 14.12 39.14 26.34
N ALA A 528 14.82 40.14 25.77
CA ALA A 528 14.99 41.45 26.40
C ALA A 528 13.65 42.12 26.73
N ALA A 529 12.73 42.09 25.76
CA ALA A 529 11.42 42.70 25.87
C ALA A 529 10.45 41.93 26.78
N ALA A 530 10.76 40.68 27.13
CA ALA A 530 9.85 39.79 27.85
C ALA A 530 9.45 40.36 29.22
N GLN A 531 8.21 40.10 29.64
CA GLN A 531 7.65 40.53 30.90
C GLN A 531 7.31 39.33 31.78
N PRO A 532 7.45 39.43 33.12
CA PRO A 532 7.03 38.38 34.04
C PRO A 532 5.55 38.05 33.88
N THR A 533 5.20 36.77 33.86
CA THR A 533 3.81 36.32 33.74
C THR A 533 3.17 36.04 35.11
N GLY A 534 3.97 35.87 36.16
CA GLY A 534 3.51 35.43 37.48
C GLY A 534 3.25 33.93 37.59
N GLU A 535 3.45 33.18 36.50
CA GLU A 535 3.31 31.73 36.42
C GLU A 535 4.70 31.07 36.40
N PRO A 536 4.85 29.81 36.86
CA PRO A 536 6.09 29.08 36.70
C PRO A 536 6.40 28.85 35.22
N ALA A 537 7.68 28.78 34.87
CA ALA A 537 8.07 28.57 33.48
C ALA A 537 7.60 27.18 32.98
N TYR A 538 7.12 27.13 31.73
CA TYR A 538 6.42 25.97 31.13
C TYR A 538 7.30 24.70 30.99
N GLY A 539 8.61 24.82 31.19
CA GLY A 539 9.60 23.76 30.98
C GLY A 539 9.69 22.65 32.05
N ASN A 540 8.93 22.73 33.15
CA ASN A 540 9.06 21.80 34.29
C ASN A 540 8.34 20.44 34.11
N GLY A 541 7.97 20.05 32.88
CA GLY A 541 7.31 18.77 32.62
C GLY A 541 8.28 17.59 32.81
N PRO A 542 7.81 16.41 33.29
CA PRO A 542 8.64 15.21 33.37
C PRO A 542 9.12 14.86 31.96
N THR A 543 10.43 15.03 31.75
CA THR A 543 11.07 14.80 30.46
C THR A 543 11.74 13.44 30.52
N ALA A 544 10.93 12.38 30.49
CA ALA A 544 11.48 11.03 30.38
C ALA A 544 12.21 10.93 29.03
N LEU A 545 13.49 10.56 29.08
CA LEU A 545 14.24 10.20 27.88
C LEU A 545 13.45 9.14 27.08
N PRO A 546 13.44 9.22 25.74
CA PRO A 546 12.97 8.10 24.95
C PRO A 546 13.76 6.86 25.35
N GLU A 547 13.10 5.71 25.42
CA GLU A 547 13.72 4.44 25.81
C GLU A 547 15.06 4.23 25.07
N LEU A 548 16.03 3.68 25.79
CA LEU A 548 17.31 3.27 25.20
C LEU A 548 17.03 2.41 23.98
N ARG A 549 17.47 2.89 22.81
CA ARG A 549 17.31 2.12 21.58
C ARG A 549 18.21 0.88 21.70
N SER A 550 17.57 -0.27 21.82
CA SER A 550 18.23 -1.56 21.70
C SER A 550 18.15 -1.99 20.24
N ASN A 551 19.27 -2.39 19.65
CA ASN A 551 19.30 -3.00 18.32
C ASN A 551 18.51 -4.31 18.21
N LYS A 552 18.07 -4.87 19.35
CA LYS A 552 17.16 -6.01 19.36
C LYS A 552 15.81 -5.62 18.76
N LEU A 553 15.50 -6.28 17.66
CA LEU A 553 14.18 -6.24 17.05
C LEU A 553 13.11 -6.71 18.05
N PRO A 554 11.90 -6.13 17.99
CA PRO A 554 10.78 -6.66 18.74
C PRO A 554 10.64 -8.18 18.51
N PRO A 555 10.32 -8.96 19.55
CA PRO A 555 10.20 -10.39 19.39
C PRO A 555 9.13 -10.74 18.35
N LEU A 556 9.27 -11.89 17.71
CA LEU A 556 8.21 -12.41 16.87
C LEU A 556 6.91 -12.48 17.67
N PHE A 557 5.80 -12.15 17.02
CA PHE A 557 4.46 -12.10 17.62
C PHE A 557 4.22 -10.94 18.63
N SER A 558 5.04 -9.88 18.62
CA SER A 558 4.83 -8.65 19.42
C SER A 558 3.92 -7.61 18.72
N SER A 559 3.72 -6.45 19.37
CA SER A 559 3.05 -5.19 18.94
C SER A 559 2.06 -5.26 17.78
N ASP A 560 2.52 -5.55 16.56
CA ASP A 560 1.73 -5.54 15.31
C ASP A 560 1.11 -6.89 14.93
N PHE A 561 1.40 -7.93 15.71
CA PHE A 561 0.73 -9.22 15.61
C PHE A 561 -0.77 -9.11 15.87
N GLY A 562 -1.18 -8.30 16.86
CA GLY A 562 -2.60 -8.05 17.19
C GLY A 562 -3.39 -7.44 16.02
N PRO A 563 -2.93 -6.31 15.45
CA PRO A 563 -3.46 -5.77 14.19
C PRO A 563 -3.49 -6.80 13.06
N GLY A 564 -2.44 -7.63 12.93
CA GLY A 564 -2.37 -8.71 11.93
C GLY A 564 -3.47 -9.76 12.09
N LEU A 565 -3.77 -10.18 13.33
CA LEU A 565 -4.89 -11.06 13.63
C LEU A 565 -6.23 -10.43 13.22
N MET A 566 -6.45 -9.15 13.58
CA MET A 566 -7.67 -8.43 13.22
C MET A 566 -7.86 -8.36 11.71
N LEU A 567 -6.82 -7.97 10.98
CA LEU A 567 -6.83 -7.92 9.50
C LEU A 567 -7.07 -9.33 8.91
N GLY A 568 -6.45 -10.36 9.51
CA GLY A 568 -6.67 -11.75 9.16
C GLY A 568 -8.14 -12.19 9.31
N PHE A 569 -8.82 -11.80 10.39
CA PHE A 569 -10.24 -12.10 10.58
C PHE A 569 -11.13 -11.39 9.56
N MET A 570 -10.83 -10.13 9.25
CA MET A 570 -11.56 -9.37 8.22
C MET A 570 -11.40 -10.02 6.84
N LEU A 571 -10.16 -10.31 6.44
CA LEU A 571 -9.85 -10.96 5.17
C LEU A 571 -10.53 -12.34 5.07
N TYR A 572 -10.43 -13.14 6.13
CA TYR A 572 -11.12 -14.43 6.21
C TYR A 572 -12.65 -14.27 6.06
N GLY A 573 -13.26 -13.28 6.70
CA GLY A 573 -14.68 -12.95 6.56
C GLY A 573 -15.07 -12.60 5.11
N VAL A 574 -14.27 -11.78 4.43
CA VAL A 574 -14.48 -11.45 3.01
C VAL A 574 -14.38 -12.70 2.13
N LEU A 575 -13.37 -13.54 2.34
CA LEU A 575 -13.21 -14.80 1.60
C LEU A 575 -14.41 -15.74 1.80
N LEU A 576 -14.95 -15.81 3.02
CA LEU A 576 -16.17 -16.57 3.30
C LEU A 576 -17.39 -16.00 2.57
N LEU A 577 -17.56 -14.68 2.55
CA LEU A 577 -18.66 -14.01 1.83
C LEU A 577 -18.58 -14.26 0.32
N LEU A 578 -17.39 -14.16 -0.27
CA LEU A 578 -17.16 -14.46 -1.70
C LEU A 578 -17.45 -15.93 -2.01
N ALA A 579 -16.96 -16.86 -1.17
CA ALA A 579 -17.25 -18.28 -1.33
C ALA A 579 -18.77 -18.56 -1.23
N TRP A 580 -19.47 -17.87 -0.33
CA TRP A 580 -20.91 -18.01 -0.17
C TRP A 580 -21.68 -17.44 -1.37
N ALA A 581 -21.28 -16.27 -1.89
CA ALA A 581 -21.84 -15.66 -3.09
C ALA A 581 -21.66 -16.58 -4.32
N ALA A 582 -20.47 -17.15 -4.52
CA ALA A 582 -20.22 -18.11 -5.59
C ALA A 582 -21.11 -19.37 -5.47
N ILE A 583 -21.33 -19.88 -4.25
CA ILE A 583 -22.26 -20.98 -3.99
C ILE A 583 -23.71 -20.56 -4.29
N ALA A 584 -24.13 -19.34 -3.97
CA ALA A 584 -25.46 -18.84 -4.24
C ALA A 584 -25.72 -18.69 -5.75
N VAL A 585 -24.76 -18.12 -6.49
CA VAL A 585 -24.82 -17.96 -7.96
C VAL A 585 -24.87 -19.33 -8.64
N THR A 586 -23.97 -20.25 -8.30
CA THR A 586 -23.99 -21.61 -8.87
C THR A 586 -25.31 -22.34 -8.59
N ARG A 587 -25.88 -22.19 -7.39
CA ARG A 587 -27.21 -22.74 -7.09
C ARG A 587 -28.33 -22.08 -7.90
N ALA A 588 -28.28 -20.77 -8.10
CA ALA A 588 -29.25 -20.05 -8.92
C ALA A 588 -29.19 -20.52 -10.38
N VAL A 589 -27.99 -20.65 -10.96
CA VAL A 589 -27.76 -21.15 -12.31
C VAL A 589 -28.21 -22.61 -12.47
N VAL A 590 -27.91 -23.48 -11.51
CA VAL A 590 -28.37 -24.87 -11.55
C VAL A 590 -29.89 -24.95 -11.45
N ARG A 591 -30.53 -24.09 -10.63
CA ARG A 591 -32.00 -24.02 -10.55
C ARG A 591 -32.62 -23.49 -11.84
N SER A 592 -32.05 -22.45 -12.46
CA SER A 592 -32.57 -21.91 -13.72
C SER A 592 -32.41 -22.92 -14.86
N ARG A 593 -31.27 -23.61 -14.95
CA ARG A 593 -31.08 -24.71 -15.92
C ARG A 593 -32.05 -25.86 -15.70
N ARG A 594 -32.35 -26.22 -14.45
CA ARG A 594 -33.37 -27.23 -14.14
C ARG A 594 -34.78 -26.77 -14.45
N ALA A 595 -35.08 -25.49 -14.27
CA ALA A 595 -36.38 -24.91 -14.66
C ALA A 595 -36.54 -24.90 -16.19
N LEU A 596 -35.49 -24.55 -16.94
CA LEU A 596 -35.45 -24.57 -18.40
C LEU A 596 -35.52 -26.00 -18.96
N ALA A 597 -34.89 -26.98 -18.31
CA ALA A 597 -34.95 -28.38 -18.72
C ALA A 597 -36.29 -29.06 -18.35
N ALA A 598 -37.06 -28.47 -17.43
CA ALA A 598 -38.37 -28.96 -17.02
C ALA A 598 -39.53 -28.33 -17.82
N ASP A 599 -39.23 -27.49 -18.80
CA ASP A 599 -40.20 -26.92 -19.74
C ASP A 599 -40.17 -27.73 -21.06
N PRO A 600 -41.09 -28.67 -21.28
CA PRO A 600 -41.11 -29.53 -22.45
C PRO A 600 -41.79 -28.81 -23.62
N THR A 601 -41.26 -27.66 -24.01
CA THR A 601 -41.70 -26.97 -25.22
C THR A 601 -40.60 -27.14 -26.27
N PRO A 602 -40.84 -27.88 -27.37
CA PRO A 602 -39.82 -28.04 -28.41
C PRO A 602 -39.46 -26.66 -28.98
N PRO A 603 -38.18 -26.38 -29.24
CA PRO A 603 -37.77 -25.10 -29.80
C PRO A 603 -38.37 -24.95 -31.20
N GLN A 604 -39.49 -24.24 -31.28
CA GLN A 604 -40.05 -23.75 -32.51
C GLN A 604 -39.04 -22.80 -33.15
N HIS A 605 -38.53 -23.23 -34.31
CA HIS A 605 -37.95 -22.43 -35.39
C HIS A 605 -37.11 -21.21 -34.97
N ALA A 606 -35.79 -21.35 -35.08
CA ALA A 606 -34.92 -20.23 -35.38
C ALA A 606 -35.45 -19.55 -36.65
N ALA A 607 -36.19 -18.45 -36.48
CA ALA A 607 -36.79 -17.70 -37.56
C ALA A 607 -35.66 -17.13 -38.45
N THR A 608 -35.54 -17.67 -39.65
CA THR A 608 -34.63 -17.26 -40.72
C THR A 608 -35.11 -15.98 -41.39
N GLY A 609 -35.51 -14.96 -40.61
CA GLY A 609 -36.03 -13.69 -41.13
C GLY A 609 -35.44 -12.49 -40.39
N PRO A 610 -35.21 -11.36 -41.08
CA PRO A 610 -34.71 -10.14 -40.46
C PRO A 610 -35.68 -9.68 -39.37
N ARG A 611 -35.16 -9.44 -38.16
CA ARG A 611 -35.95 -8.88 -37.06
C ARG A 611 -36.47 -7.52 -37.48
N ARG A 612 -37.80 -7.34 -37.46
CA ARG A 612 -38.43 -6.04 -37.65
C ARG A 612 -37.91 -5.07 -36.59
N THR A 613 -37.05 -4.14 -37.01
CA THR A 613 -36.57 -3.07 -36.14
C THR A 613 -37.57 -1.93 -36.13
N ALA A 614 -37.81 -1.39 -34.95
CA ALA A 614 -38.65 -0.21 -34.76
C ALA A 614 -38.05 0.98 -35.54
N ALA A 615 -38.90 1.82 -36.10
CA ALA A 615 -38.49 3.07 -36.76
C ALA A 615 -37.93 4.11 -35.77
N GLN A 616 -38.21 3.96 -34.47
CA GLN A 616 -37.73 4.86 -33.42
C GLN A 616 -37.13 4.05 -32.25
N PRO A 617 -35.92 3.48 -32.41
CA PRO A 617 -35.29 2.71 -31.35
C PRO A 617 -34.71 3.59 -30.24
N SER A 618 -34.74 3.10 -29.00
CA SER A 618 -33.99 3.71 -27.90
C SER A 618 -32.49 3.41 -28.01
N ALA A 619 -31.62 4.26 -27.43
CA ALA A 619 -30.17 4.04 -27.42
C ALA A 619 -29.79 2.69 -26.77
N ARG A 620 -30.57 2.25 -25.78
CA ARG A 620 -30.40 0.92 -25.15
C ARG A 620 -30.71 -0.22 -26.13
N GLN A 621 -31.75 -0.09 -26.96
CA GLN A 621 -32.08 -1.08 -27.99
C GLN A 621 -31.01 -1.11 -29.08
N LEU A 622 -30.55 0.05 -29.56
CA LEU A 622 -29.46 0.12 -30.54
C LEU A 622 -28.18 -0.54 -30.01
N ARG A 623 -27.80 -0.29 -28.76
CA ARG A 623 -26.64 -0.95 -28.14
C ARG A 623 -26.80 -2.47 -28.05
N GLY A 624 -28.00 -2.93 -27.70
CA GLY A 624 -28.31 -4.35 -27.67
C GLY A 624 -28.22 -5.00 -29.05
N TRP A 625 -28.81 -4.36 -30.07
CA TRP A 625 -28.79 -4.86 -31.44
C TRP A 625 -27.39 -4.83 -32.05
N ALA A 626 -26.64 -3.73 -31.89
CA ALA A 626 -25.29 -3.63 -32.43
C ALA A 626 -24.36 -4.70 -31.85
N ALA A 627 -24.37 -4.90 -30.52
CA ALA A 627 -23.55 -5.91 -29.87
C ALA A 627 -23.96 -7.35 -30.24
N GLU A 628 -25.27 -7.61 -30.38
CA GLU A 628 -25.77 -8.94 -30.76
C GLU A 628 -25.50 -9.24 -32.23
N ASP A 629 -25.84 -8.32 -33.14
CA ASP A 629 -25.72 -8.52 -34.58
C ASP A 629 -24.24 -8.61 -35.00
N THR A 630 -23.35 -7.79 -34.41
CA THR A 630 -21.89 -7.85 -34.67
C THR A 630 -21.30 -9.18 -34.19
N ARG A 631 -21.63 -9.63 -32.98
CA ARG A 631 -21.18 -10.93 -32.46
C ARG A 631 -21.71 -12.08 -33.30
N ALA A 632 -22.98 -12.02 -33.71
CA ALA A 632 -23.57 -13.04 -34.55
C ALA A 632 -22.90 -13.07 -35.94
N LEU A 633 -22.53 -11.91 -36.50
CA LEU A 633 -21.78 -11.84 -37.76
C LEU A 633 -20.40 -12.46 -37.60
N ALA A 634 -19.66 -12.13 -36.54
CA ALA A 634 -18.35 -12.74 -36.25
C ALA A 634 -18.43 -14.28 -36.17
N VAL A 635 -19.43 -14.82 -35.47
CA VAL A 635 -19.64 -16.27 -35.36
C VAL A 635 -19.94 -16.90 -36.73
N ARG A 636 -20.79 -16.27 -37.55
CA ARG A 636 -21.11 -16.81 -38.88
C ARG A 636 -19.97 -16.69 -39.86
N LEU A 637 -19.22 -15.59 -39.81
CA LEU A 637 -18.02 -15.39 -40.63
C LEU A 637 -16.93 -16.42 -40.29
N ALA A 638 -16.77 -16.74 -39.01
CA ALA A 638 -15.86 -17.79 -38.56
C ALA A 638 -16.29 -19.21 -39.01
N ALA A 639 -17.59 -19.44 -39.18
CA ALA A 639 -18.16 -20.70 -39.63
C ALA A 639 -18.24 -20.85 -41.16
N ALA A 640 -18.11 -19.75 -41.91
CA ALA A 640 -18.14 -19.78 -43.37
C ALA A 640 -16.81 -20.31 -43.96
N ASP A 641 -16.87 -20.99 -45.10
CA ASP A 641 -15.69 -21.46 -45.84
C ASP A 641 -14.84 -20.28 -46.34
N GLN A 642 -13.53 -20.49 -46.53
CA GLN A 642 -12.61 -19.43 -46.99
C GLN A 642 -13.00 -18.84 -48.34
N ASP A 643 -13.54 -19.69 -49.23
CA ASP A 643 -13.97 -19.30 -50.57
C ASP A 643 -15.47 -18.94 -50.66
N ALA A 644 -16.16 -18.80 -49.51
CA ALA A 644 -17.58 -18.48 -49.50
C ALA A 644 -17.83 -17.13 -50.20
N PRO A 645 -18.78 -17.04 -51.16
CA PRO A 645 -19.06 -15.81 -51.88
C PRO A 645 -19.51 -14.72 -50.90
N GLY A 646 -18.86 -13.56 -50.96
CA GLY A 646 -19.17 -12.41 -50.09
C GLY A 646 -18.50 -12.43 -48.72
N ARG A 647 -17.64 -13.42 -48.40
CA ARG A 647 -16.85 -13.46 -47.16
C ARG A 647 -16.00 -12.21 -46.95
N THR A 648 -15.22 -11.79 -47.96
CA THR A 648 -14.38 -10.58 -47.88
C THR A 648 -15.21 -9.35 -47.52
N ARG A 649 -16.38 -9.22 -48.14
CA ARG A 649 -17.30 -8.11 -47.88
C ARG A 649 -17.89 -8.17 -46.47
N ALA A 650 -18.26 -9.35 -46.01
CA ALA A 650 -18.74 -9.55 -44.64
C ALA A 650 -17.67 -9.25 -43.60
N TRP A 651 -16.40 -9.53 -43.91
CA TRP A 651 -15.26 -9.15 -43.09
C TRP A 651 -15.09 -7.63 -43.03
N ASP A 652 -15.13 -6.93 -44.17
CA ASP A 652 -15.07 -5.46 -44.19
C ASP A 652 -16.19 -4.80 -43.36
N CYS A 653 -17.40 -5.36 -43.42
CA CYS A 653 -18.52 -4.89 -42.61
C CYS A 653 -18.34 -5.17 -41.11
N LEU A 654 -17.77 -6.33 -40.75
CA LEU A 654 -17.48 -6.67 -39.35
C LEU A 654 -16.41 -5.75 -38.78
N ASP A 655 -15.31 -5.58 -39.50
CA ASP A 655 -14.19 -4.69 -39.14
C ASP A 655 -14.67 -3.25 -38.92
N ALA A 656 -15.42 -2.69 -39.87
CA ALA A 656 -16.00 -1.36 -39.73
C ALA A 656 -17.00 -1.25 -38.57
N ALA A 657 -17.79 -2.29 -38.29
CA ALA A 657 -18.72 -2.31 -37.16
C ALA A 657 -17.98 -2.36 -35.81
N GLU A 658 -16.90 -3.15 -35.70
CA GLU A 658 -16.08 -3.23 -34.49
C GLU A 658 -15.36 -1.91 -34.20
N LEU A 659 -14.88 -1.21 -35.24
CA LEU A 659 -14.30 0.12 -35.11
C LEU A 659 -15.29 1.15 -34.52
N LEU A 660 -16.55 1.14 -34.96
CA LEU A 660 -17.58 2.03 -34.42
C LEU A 660 -18.01 1.67 -32.99
N LEU A 661 -17.87 0.40 -32.60
CA LEU A 661 -18.18 -0.03 -31.23
C LEU A 661 -17.04 0.27 -30.25
N GLY A 662 -15.79 0.31 -30.71
CA GLY A 662 -14.62 0.52 -29.87
C GLY A 662 -14.38 -0.61 -28.86
N GLU A 663 -13.33 -0.47 -28.04
CA GLU A 663 -12.90 -1.51 -27.09
C GLU A 663 -13.94 -1.83 -26.00
N ASP A 664 -14.82 -0.89 -25.69
CA ASP A 664 -15.84 -1.04 -24.65
C ASP A 664 -17.11 -1.78 -25.14
N GLY A 665 -17.15 -2.15 -26.43
CA GLY A 665 -18.28 -2.83 -27.07
C GLY A 665 -19.51 -1.94 -27.24
N GLY A 666 -19.30 -0.65 -27.51
CA GLY A 666 -20.32 0.35 -27.81
C GLY A 666 -21.03 0.89 -26.57
N ARG A 667 -20.40 0.86 -25.38
CA ARG A 667 -21.03 1.44 -24.18
C ARG A 667 -21.05 2.95 -24.28
N THR A 668 -19.96 3.56 -24.76
CA THR A 668 -19.83 5.02 -24.97
C THR A 668 -20.12 5.48 -26.39
N ALA A 669 -20.34 4.56 -27.34
CA ALA A 669 -20.64 4.92 -28.74
C ALA A 669 -21.92 5.75 -28.88
N ASP A 670 -21.91 6.71 -29.81
CA ASP A 670 -23.06 7.54 -30.14
C ASP A 670 -24.19 6.68 -30.72
N PRO A 671 -25.48 6.98 -30.46
CA PRO A 671 -26.58 6.24 -31.04
C PRO A 671 -26.56 6.15 -32.58
N SER A 672 -26.01 7.14 -33.29
CA SER A 672 -25.82 7.06 -34.74
C SER A 672 -24.79 6.02 -35.13
N ASP A 673 -23.66 5.95 -34.41
CA ASP A 673 -22.61 4.95 -34.64
C ASP A 673 -23.12 3.54 -34.30
N LEU A 674 -23.92 3.38 -33.25
CA LEU A 674 -24.60 2.12 -32.91
C LEU A 674 -25.57 1.67 -34.03
N ALA A 675 -26.31 2.60 -34.63
CA ALA A 675 -27.18 2.31 -35.76
C ALA A 675 -26.38 1.95 -37.02
N ALA A 676 -25.27 2.64 -37.29
CA ALA A 676 -24.36 2.33 -38.39
C ALA A 676 -23.70 0.96 -38.23
N ALA A 677 -23.19 0.62 -37.03
CA ALA A 677 -22.65 -0.69 -36.71
C ALA A 677 -23.69 -1.81 -36.90
N THR A 678 -24.94 -1.57 -36.47
CA THR A 678 -26.04 -2.53 -36.69
C THR A 678 -26.34 -2.72 -38.17
N ALA A 679 -26.38 -1.64 -38.97
CA ALA A 679 -26.60 -1.72 -40.41
C ALA A 679 -25.46 -2.45 -41.13
N LEU A 680 -24.20 -2.18 -40.77
CA LEU A 680 -23.01 -2.86 -41.28
C LEU A 680 -23.05 -4.36 -40.95
N ALA A 681 -23.33 -4.74 -39.70
CA ALA A 681 -23.43 -6.15 -39.31
C ALA A 681 -24.50 -6.90 -40.14
N ARG A 682 -25.64 -6.25 -40.41
CA ARG A 682 -26.71 -6.83 -41.23
C ARG A 682 -26.35 -6.93 -42.71
N ALA A 683 -25.72 -5.91 -43.26
CA ALA A 683 -25.18 -5.96 -44.61
C ALA A 683 -24.13 -7.06 -44.77
N GLY A 684 -23.31 -7.31 -43.75
CA GLY A 684 -22.37 -8.43 -43.70
C GLY A 684 -23.08 -9.78 -43.72
N PHE A 685 -24.22 -9.94 -43.04
CA PHE A 685 -25.04 -11.15 -43.18
C PHE A 685 -25.55 -11.31 -44.61
N ASP A 686 -26.07 -10.25 -45.23
CA ASP A 686 -26.59 -10.32 -46.60
C ASP A 686 -25.50 -10.66 -47.61
N ALA A 687 -24.27 -10.14 -47.41
CA ALA A 687 -23.10 -10.46 -48.21
C ALA A 687 -22.75 -11.96 -48.15
N LEU A 688 -22.80 -12.58 -46.96
CA LEU A 688 -22.59 -14.04 -46.80
C LEU A 688 -23.66 -14.89 -47.51
N HIS A 689 -24.83 -14.32 -47.81
CA HIS A 689 -25.89 -14.99 -48.58
C HIS A 689 -25.82 -14.71 -50.10
N GLY A 690 -24.75 -14.06 -50.57
CA GLY A 690 -24.48 -13.84 -52.00
C GLY A 690 -24.96 -12.49 -52.56
N SER A 691 -25.45 -11.57 -51.73
CA SER A 691 -25.86 -10.22 -52.17
C SER A 691 -24.66 -9.28 -52.31
N ARG A 692 -24.05 -9.21 -53.51
CA ARG A 692 -22.79 -8.48 -53.75
C ARG A 692 -22.94 -6.95 -53.86
N GLU A 693 -24.11 -6.44 -54.27
CA GLU A 693 -24.36 -5.00 -54.48
C GLU A 693 -25.48 -4.49 -53.57
N ALA A 694 -25.40 -4.82 -52.27
CA ALA A 694 -26.46 -4.50 -51.32
C ALA A 694 -26.56 -2.98 -51.07
N ARG A 695 -27.40 -2.30 -51.86
CA ARG A 695 -27.97 -1.01 -51.45
C ARG A 695 -28.79 -1.24 -50.19
N LEU A 696 -28.63 -0.39 -49.18
CA LEU A 696 -29.40 -0.47 -47.96
C LEU A 696 -30.81 0.11 -48.17
N CYS A 697 -31.79 -0.36 -47.40
CA CYS A 697 -33.15 0.17 -47.47
C CYS A 697 -33.17 1.68 -47.19
N ARG A 698 -33.71 2.46 -48.14
CA ARG A 698 -33.73 3.93 -48.08
C ARG A 698 -34.53 4.50 -46.89
N LEU A 699 -35.54 3.80 -46.41
CA LEU A 699 -36.33 4.27 -45.27
C LEU A 699 -35.69 3.92 -43.93
N ASN A 700 -35.07 2.74 -43.83
CA ASN A 700 -34.45 2.28 -42.60
C ASN A 700 -33.26 1.36 -42.91
N PRO A 701 -32.01 1.85 -42.83
CA PRO A 701 -30.83 1.04 -43.14
C PRO A 701 -30.67 -0.17 -42.22
N LEU A 702 -31.31 -0.18 -41.04
CA LEU A 702 -31.31 -1.35 -40.15
C LEU A 702 -32.07 -2.54 -40.75
N HIS A 703 -32.90 -2.37 -41.77
CA HIS A 703 -33.57 -3.50 -42.43
C HIS A 703 -32.66 -4.31 -43.35
N GLY A 704 -31.43 -3.86 -43.59
CA GLY A 704 -30.49 -4.55 -44.48
C GLY A 704 -30.72 -4.21 -45.95
N ALA A 705 -30.45 -5.19 -46.82
CA ALA A 705 -30.51 -5.03 -48.28
C ALA A 705 -31.89 -4.56 -48.81
N ALA A 706 -31.86 -3.69 -49.81
CA ALA A 706 -33.02 -3.15 -50.50
C ALA A 706 -33.50 -4.05 -51.65
N ASP A 707 -33.86 -5.28 -51.31
CA ASP A 707 -34.31 -6.34 -52.22
C ASP A 707 -35.71 -6.11 -52.84
N GLY A 708 -36.47 -5.16 -52.30
CA GLY A 708 -37.82 -4.81 -52.74
C GLY A 708 -37.86 -3.99 -54.03
N GLY A 709 -36.72 -3.60 -54.60
CA GLY A 709 -36.67 -2.83 -55.84
C GLY A 709 -36.88 -1.32 -55.66
N LYS A 710 -37.15 -0.62 -56.76
CA LYS A 710 -37.13 0.86 -56.82
C LYS A 710 -38.26 1.48 -55.99
N VAL A 711 -37.97 2.64 -55.41
CA VAL A 711 -38.96 3.47 -54.71
C VAL A 711 -40.11 3.87 -55.66
N PRO A 712 -41.33 4.10 -55.14
CA PRO A 712 -42.43 4.63 -55.94
C PRO A 712 -42.11 5.98 -56.60
N SER A 713 -42.74 6.29 -57.73
CA SER A 713 -42.48 7.54 -58.49
C SER A 713 -42.76 8.83 -57.70
N TRP A 714 -43.60 8.78 -56.67
CA TRP A 714 -43.89 9.92 -55.79
C TRP A 714 -42.83 10.15 -54.70
N PHE A 715 -41.93 9.19 -54.46
CA PHE A 715 -40.95 9.24 -53.38
C PHE A 715 -40.02 10.49 -53.44
N PRO A 716 -39.56 10.94 -54.63
CA PRO A 716 -38.80 12.19 -54.74
C PRO A 716 -39.64 13.44 -54.45
N VAL A 717 -40.95 13.39 -54.73
CA VAL A 717 -41.88 14.54 -54.54
C VAL A 717 -42.07 14.87 -53.05
N VAL A 718 -41.80 13.92 -52.16
CA VAL A 718 -41.85 14.12 -50.70
C VAL A 718 -40.46 14.31 -50.08
N ASP A 719 -39.44 14.59 -50.89
CA ASP A 719 -38.08 14.92 -50.44
C ASP A 719 -37.43 13.82 -49.58
N LEU A 720 -37.64 12.55 -49.94
CA LEU A 720 -37.05 11.40 -49.23
C LEU A 720 -35.88 10.75 -49.96
N GLY A 721 -35.58 11.16 -51.19
CA GLY A 721 -34.45 10.65 -51.98
C GLY A 721 -34.71 10.69 -53.48
N THR A 722 -33.73 10.20 -54.26
CA THR A 722 -33.83 10.11 -55.72
C THR A 722 -34.75 8.96 -56.16
N GLY A 723 -35.26 9.02 -57.39
CA GLY A 723 -36.04 7.92 -57.98
C GLY A 723 -35.24 6.63 -58.24
N THR A 724 -33.92 6.68 -58.02
CA THR A 724 -33.01 5.53 -58.13
C THR A 724 -32.82 4.78 -56.82
N ALA A 725 -33.35 5.30 -55.70
CA ALA A 725 -33.31 4.64 -54.41
C ALA A 725 -34.12 3.34 -54.40
N SER A 726 -33.81 2.45 -53.46
CA SER A 726 -34.45 1.14 -53.33
C SER A 726 -34.92 0.89 -51.90
N LEU A 727 -35.97 0.08 -51.75
CA LEU A 727 -36.55 -0.29 -50.46
C LEU A 727 -36.41 -1.80 -50.25
N CYS A 728 -36.37 -2.23 -48.99
CA CYS A 728 -36.59 -3.65 -48.70
C CYS A 728 -38.06 -4.03 -49.00
N THR A 729 -38.29 -5.32 -49.21
CA THR A 729 -39.62 -5.89 -49.49
C THR A 729 -40.67 -5.44 -48.46
N ASP A 730 -40.33 -5.47 -47.18
CA ASP A 730 -41.24 -5.09 -46.10
C ASP A 730 -41.66 -3.62 -46.15
N CYS A 731 -40.71 -2.70 -46.38
CA CYS A 731 -40.99 -1.27 -46.49
C CYS A 731 -41.83 -0.95 -47.73
N ARG A 732 -41.52 -1.59 -48.87
CA ARG A 732 -42.32 -1.43 -50.09
C ARG A 732 -43.76 -1.88 -49.85
N ASP A 733 -43.94 -3.05 -49.27
CA ASP A 733 -45.26 -3.63 -49.05
C ASP A 733 -46.03 -2.85 -47.97
N ALA A 734 -45.34 -2.30 -46.97
CA ALA A 734 -45.94 -1.40 -45.99
C ALA A 734 -46.45 -0.10 -46.63
N LEU A 735 -45.69 0.51 -47.53
CA LEU A 735 -46.14 1.70 -48.29
C LEU A 735 -47.33 1.37 -49.20
N GLN A 736 -47.35 0.19 -49.82
CA GLN A 736 -48.48 -0.28 -50.62
C GLN A 736 -49.74 -0.44 -49.76
N ARG A 737 -49.64 -1.10 -48.60
CA ARG A 737 -50.76 -1.32 -47.68
C ARG A 737 -51.26 -0.03 -47.02
N GLY A 738 -50.36 0.90 -46.70
CA GLY A 738 -50.67 2.20 -46.10
C GLY A 738 -51.44 3.16 -47.03
N GLY A 739 -51.67 2.78 -48.28
CA GLY A 739 -52.44 3.59 -49.23
C GLY A 739 -51.67 4.76 -49.83
N ALA A 740 -50.37 4.91 -49.54
CA ALA A 740 -49.51 5.95 -50.11
C ALA A 740 -49.42 5.86 -51.65
N ASN A 741 -49.60 4.65 -52.20
CA ASN A 741 -49.62 4.39 -53.64
C ASN A 741 -51.00 4.59 -54.29
N ARG A 742 -52.04 5.00 -53.55
CA ARG A 742 -53.34 5.32 -54.16
C ARG A 742 -53.22 6.60 -55.01
N PRO A 743 -53.86 6.66 -56.18
CA PRO A 743 -53.85 7.88 -57.01
C PRO A 743 -54.37 9.12 -56.28
N ALA A 744 -55.34 8.94 -55.38
CA ALA A 744 -55.97 10.00 -54.59
C ALA A 744 -55.17 10.43 -53.35
N ALA A 745 -54.06 9.77 -53.01
CA ALA A 745 -53.23 10.17 -51.86
C ALA A 745 -52.46 11.46 -52.17
N ASP A 746 -52.65 12.49 -51.37
CA ASP A 746 -51.93 13.75 -51.50
C ASP A 746 -50.48 13.65 -50.97
N ARG A 747 -49.71 14.74 -51.14
CA ARG A 747 -48.30 14.80 -50.72
C ARG A 747 -48.15 14.57 -49.20
N THR A 748 -49.07 15.09 -48.40
CA THR A 748 -49.03 15.02 -46.93
C THR A 748 -49.28 13.59 -46.44
N ALA A 749 -50.27 12.90 -46.99
CA ALA A 749 -50.58 11.50 -46.66
C ALA A 749 -49.41 10.57 -47.03
N ARG A 750 -48.80 10.78 -48.21
CA ARG A 750 -47.61 10.04 -48.65
C ARG A 750 -46.41 10.25 -47.73
N ARG A 751 -46.17 11.50 -47.32
CA ARG A 751 -45.10 11.83 -46.38
C ARG A 751 -45.35 11.20 -45.01
N ALA A 752 -46.57 11.26 -44.50
CA ALA A 752 -46.93 10.69 -43.21
C ALA A 752 -46.75 9.16 -43.15
N GLU A 753 -47.12 8.42 -44.20
CA GLU A 753 -46.87 6.97 -44.25
C GLU A 753 -45.39 6.62 -44.33
N ALA A 754 -44.61 7.39 -45.08
CA ALA A 754 -43.17 7.18 -45.16
C ALA A 754 -42.46 7.52 -43.83
N ASP A 755 -42.88 8.59 -43.14
CA ASP A 755 -42.31 8.99 -41.85
C ASP A 755 -42.54 7.95 -40.75
N LYS A 756 -43.56 7.08 -40.84
CA LYS A 756 -43.77 5.94 -39.92
C LYS A 756 -42.71 4.85 -40.06
N LEU A 757 -42.11 4.74 -41.24
CA LEU A 757 -41.10 3.72 -41.58
C LEU A 757 -39.67 4.27 -41.51
N LEU A 758 -39.54 5.59 -41.53
CA LEU A 758 -38.26 6.29 -41.56
C LEU A 758 -37.52 6.14 -40.23
N LEU A 759 -36.29 5.63 -40.27
CA LEU A 759 -35.47 5.49 -39.06
C LEU A 759 -35.17 6.87 -38.45
N ARG A 760 -35.52 7.03 -37.18
CA ARG A 760 -35.14 8.18 -36.36
C ARG A 760 -34.26 7.71 -35.21
N VAL A 761 -33.04 8.23 -35.18
CA VAL A 761 -32.02 7.89 -34.19
C VAL A 761 -32.15 8.83 -33.00
N PRO A 762 -32.17 8.32 -31.76
CA PRO A 762 -32.24 9.15 -30.56
C PRO A 762 -30.95 9.97 -30.40
N GLY A 763 -31.04 11.18 -29.86
CA GLY A 763 -29.84 11.96 -29.53
C GLY A 763 -28.97 11.29 -28.45
N ALA A 764 -27.68 11.66 -28.39
CA ALA A 764 -26.68 11.09 -27.49
C ALA A 764 -27.09 11.10 -26.01
N ASP A 765 -27.81 12.14 -25.57
CA ASP A 765 -28.29 12.33 -24.20
C ASP A 765 -29.65 11.67 -23.91
N GLY A 766 -30.29 11.07 -24.93
CA GLY A 766 -31.63 10.49 -24.84
C GLY A 766 -32.75 11.51 -24.59
N ARG A 767 -32.44 12.82 -24.57
CA ARG A 767 -33.41 13.92 -24.34
C ARG A 767 -33.59 14.77 -25.58
N THR A 768 -32.59 14.85 -26.44
CA THR A 768 -32.66 15.55 -27.72
C THR A 768 -33.63 14.82 -28.66
N GLU A 769 -34.41 15.58 -29.44
CA GLU A 769 -35.36 15.03 -30.40
C GLU A 769 -34.69 14.04 -31.36
N ALA A 770 -35.39 12.94 -31.66
CA ALA A 770 -34.87 11.92 -32.56
C ALA A 770 -34.69 12.47 -33.98
N THR A 771 -33.46 12.40 -34.47
CA THR A 771 -33.07 12.91 -35.78
C THR A 771 -33.29 11.85 -36.84
N VAL A 772 -33.68 12.26 -38.05
CA VAL A 772 -33.77 11.33 -39.18
C VAL A 772 -32.37 10.79 -39.48
N TRP A 773 -32.26 9.49 -39.75
CA TRP A 773 -30.98 8.80 -39.89
C TRP A 773 -30.03 9.44 -40.92
N ASP A 774 -30.58 10.03 -41.99
CA ASP A 774 -29.83 10.71 -43.06
C ASP A 774 -29.17 12.01 -42.63
N ARG A 775 -29.48 12.50 -41.43
CA ARG A 775 -28.91 13.69 -40.80
C ARG A 775 -28.33 13.38 -39.41
N SER A 776 -28.24 12.11 -39.03
CA SER A 776 -27.82 11.71 -37.68
C SER A 776 -26.35 11.31 -37.68
N GLY A 777 -25.50 12.05 -36.96
CA GLY A 777 -24.07 11.74 -36.83
C GLY A 777 -23.28 11.93 -38.13
N GLN A 778 -22.03 11.45 -38.14
CA GLN A 778 -21.09 11.63 -39.26
C GLN A 778 -20.96 10.41 -40.18
N VAL A 779 -21.30 9.21 -39.68
CA VAL A 779 -21.06 7.94 -40.37
C VAL A 779 -22.33 7.42 -41.04
N LEU A 780 -23.43 7.33 -40.31
CA LEU A 780 -24.69 6.75 -40.80
C LEU A 780 -25.24 7.41 -42.09
N PRO A 781 -25.12 8.73 -42.34
CA PRO A 781 -25.57 9.35 -43.59
C PRO A 781 -24.85 8.82 -44.84
N ALA A 782 -23.65 8.26 -44.72
CA ALA A 782 -22.95 7.67 -45.87
C ALA A 782 -23.71 6.46 -46.48
N ALA A 783 -24.63 5.84 -45.72
CA ALA A 783 -25.52 4.80 -46.23
C ALA A 783 -26.48 5.29 -47.34
N LEU A 784 -26.65 6.61 -47.53
CA LEU A 784 -27.41 7.17 -48.64
C LEU A 784 -26.76 6.90 -50.00
N GLU A 785 -25.43 6.81 -50.03
CA GLU A 785 -24.64 6.66 -51.24
C GLU A 785 -24.55 5.18 -51.63
N ASN A 786 -24.02 4.36 -50.72
CA ASN A 786 -23.96 2.89 -50.80
C ASN A 786 -23.27 2.32 -49.55
N LEU A 787 -23.14 0.99 -49.49
CA LEU A 787 -22.45 0.28 -48.41
C LEU A 787 -20.93 0.55 -48.37
N ASP A 788 -20.28 0.78 -49.52
CA ASP A 788 -18.83 1.09 -49.57
C ASP A 788 -18.53 2.42 -48.89
N ALA A 789 -19.33 3.44 -49.16
CA ALA A 789 -19.25 4.74 -48.52
C ALA A 789 -19.43 4.64 -47.00
N LEU A 790 -20.37 3.79 -46.54
CA LEU A 790 -20.58 3.55 -45.10
C LEU A 790 -19.36 2.87 -44.44
N VAL A 791 -18.79 1.84 -45.07
CA VAL A 791 -17.57 1.16 -44.58
C VAL A 791 -16.39 2.13 -44.55
N LEU A 792 -16.17 2.90 -45.62
CA LEU A 792 -15.09 3.87 -45.71
C LEU A 792 -15.23 4.94 -44.62
N ARG A 793 -16.43 5.50 -44.44
CA ARG A 793 -16.67 6.55 -43.46
C ARG A 793 -16.49 6.07 -42.02
N ALA A 794 -16.88 4.83 -41.72
CA ALA A 794 -16.65 4.21 -40.42
C ALA A 794 -15.15 4.05 -40.10
N ARG A 795 -14.34 3.66 -41.10
CA ARG A 795 -12.88 3.58 -40.96
C ARG A 795 -12.25 4.96 -40.78
N GLU A 796 -12.69 5.96 -41.55
CA GLU A 796 -12.23 7.35 -41.40
C GLU A 796 -12.53 7.90 -40.00
N SER A 797 -13.75 7.73 -39.49
CA SER A 797 -14.11 8.21 -38.16
C SER A 797 -13.27 7.59 -37.04
N ALA A 798 -12.91 6.31 -37.19
CA ALA A 798 -12.09 5.62 -36.20
C ALA A 798 -10.60 6.00 -36.27
N SER A 799 -10.12 6.54 -37.40
CA SER A 799 -8.74 7.03 -37.54
C SER A 799 -8.51 8.43 -36.96
N VAL A 800 -9.58 9.18 -36.72
CA VAL A 800 -9.54 10.56 -36.20
C VAL A 800 -9.73 10.60 -34.66
N GLN A 801 -10.30 9.54 -34.09
CA GLN A 801 -10.43 9.32 -32.64
C GLN A 801 -9.14 8.74 -32.08
#